data_AF-A0A949AAE5-F1
#
_entry.id   AF-A0A949AAE5-F1
#
_cell.length_a   1.000
_cell.length_b   1.000
_cell.length_c   1.000
_cell.angle_alpha   90.00
_cell.angle_beta   90.00
_cell.angle_gamma   90.00
#
_symmetry.space_group_name_H-M   'P 1'
#
loop_
_entity.id
_entity.type
_entity.pdbx_description
1 polymer ?
#
loop_
_entity_poly.entity_id
_entity_poly.type
_entity_poly.pdbx_seq_one_letter_code
_entity_poly.pdbx_strand_id
1 'polypeptide(L)'
;MFAREPEPAVGDKKTTFPFSIVAAITSPAQESRTVKVNVDVNEERKEGKKSYHNLIGWVFVKDQETRGQKVYVQLEKPDGKVVHYSTIPMERPEVGPAYKNPFYNHSGFYAKIPLKDGLDIDVCTIRFVVKNRNGIYKSRAWKFGISSRAEIMLEEHESRAVKVNVDVNKERKEGKKSYHNLIGWVFVENQDTRGQKVYVQFEKPDGTVLHYSAWSYERPEVGPAYKNPFYNHSGFYAKIPLKDGLDVDTCTIRFVVKNKSGIYKSRIWRSGISSRVEITPSVPVSRLVIFYLDANVERKENNRSYHYLAGWVYVKDQETRGQKVYVQIGNPDGSVVHYSTMSLERTDVGTGFNNPLYNASGFNARIPLKDGLDIAAGIIRLVVKNRNGIYVSHEWKEGLGSSATTGKLSFFVVVNWLLVIITCMILIAAIWRDRSLLLKPSIMVVLFFHVMCQWGSAIDAGRIESALPQPWIFVLLSQGFPLIGLIVSLFTARGTARHLWGRITADNPVDPARKTWAWAILAVCFAGFIAIYLSHVQFRSTGLYTIFSSPLESGLARDMSVKFLDNAFLRYGHNIVMAVFAPLLAVLAVQVMLVHWQRRNWLWALFCLACLSVILLGASISGARSYSAAIVMVVIFALLLRRGFSVKPVHLIVIVLLILAFPTLLSLLREGKTVTIKDFSVYLRGVILERVVIIPMNTGLMHVHYAQTYGFLGIQAIPKIAALKGIKALNVPNFMAKMYTGDPRTTSWANTSYVYAYYSYFGLMAFIPCLIGLWLLDLCLLIYRRLSDNLLIPCVACIAINTSNFSSVEYTVSLFTFGFLFLLLVSWAVDRAVGRIVNR
;
A
#
# COMPACT_ATOMS: atom_id res chain seq x y z
N MET A 1 15.77 -60.78 -16.25
CA MET A 1 14.35 -60.90 -15.82
C MET A 1 14.01 -59.65 -15.03
N PHE A 2 12.96 -58.97 -15.48
CA PHE A 2 12.29 -57.76 -14.98
C PHE A 2 12.98 -56.40 -15.18
N ALA A 3 12.36 -55.69 -16.14
CA ALA A 3 12.73 -54.44 -16.75
C ALA A 3 12.28 -53.23 -15.92
N ARG A 4 13.03 -52.14 -16.06
CA ARG A 4 12.68 -50.81 -15.56
C ARG A 4 11.54 -50.24 -16.40
N GLU A 5 10.47 -49.78 -15.74
CA GLU A 5 9.50 -48.86 -16.34
C GLU A 5 10.10 -47.44 -16.45
N PRO A 6 9.72 -46.64 -17.46
CA PRO A 6 10.31 -45.33 -17.72
C PRO A 6 9.63 -44.21 -16.93
N GLU A 7 10.41 -43.20 -16.55
CA GLU A 7 9.96 -41.94 -15.97
C GLU A 7 8.97 -41.21 -16.90
N PRO A 8 7.95 -40.51 -16.36
CA PRO A 8 7.06 -39.71 -17.19
C PRO A 8 7.76 -38.40 -17.58
N ALA A 9 7.72 -38.11 -18.88
CA ALA A 9 8.17 -36.85 -19.45
C ALA A 9 7.49 -35.64 -18.78
N VAL A 10 8.30 -34.69 -18.34
CA VAL A 10 7.87 -33.38 -17.84
C VAL A 10 7.40 -32.54 -19.02
N GLY A 11 6.11 -32.65 -19.33
CA GLY A 11 5.40 -31.71 -20.21
C GLY A 11 4.86 -30.52 -19.42
N ASP A 12 5.02 -29.32 -19.98
CA ASP A 12 4.51 -28.04 -19.46
C ASP A 12 3.07 -28.12 -18.94
N LYS A 13 2.91 -28.24 -17.63
CA LYS A 13 1.61 -28.06 -16.97
C LYS A 13 1.34 -26.56 -16.81
N LYS A 14 0.68 -25.98 -17.81
CA LYS A 14 -0.21 -24.84 -17.56
C LYS A 14 -1.22 -25.27 -16.50
N THR A 15 -1.25 -24.58 -15.38
CA THR A 15 -2.23 -24.74 -14.30
C THR A 15 -3.63 -24.38 -14.78
N THR A 16 -4.31 -25.32 -15.46
CA THR A 16 -5.76 -25.31 -15.60
C THR A 16 -6.39 -25.75 -14.27
N PHE A 17 -7.10 -24.84 -13.61
CA PHE A 17 -7.95 -25.12 -12.45
C PHE A 17 -8.98 -26.23 -12.79
N PRO A 18 -9.22 -27.23 -11.91
CA PRO A 18 -10.10 -28.34 -12.23
C PRO A 18 -11.55 -27.98 -11.89
N PHE A 19 -12.31 -27.45 -12.85
CA PHE A 19 -13.78 -27.50 -12.81
C PHE A 19 -14.21 -28.72 -13.63
N SER A 20 -14.33 -29.88 -12.98
CA SER A 20 -14.75 -31.12 -13.63
C SER A 20 -16.28 -31.26 -13.63
N ILE A 21 -16.83 -31.74 -14.75
CA ILE A 21 -18.18 -32.31 -14.79
C ILE A 21 -18.13 -33.58 -13.93
N VAL A 22 -18.94 -33.64 -12.87
CA VAL A 22 -18.98 -34.82 -12.00
C VAL A 22 -20.02 -35.78 -12.56
N ALA A 23 -19.60 -37.01 -12.88
CA ALA A 23 -20.52 -38.07 -13.30
C ALA A 23 -21.49 -38.42 -12.17
N ALA A 24 -22.79 -38.37 -12.50
CA ALA A 24 -23.98 -38.80 -11.76
C ALA A 24 -23.89 -38.95 -10.23
N ILE A 25 -24.43 -37.96 -9.50
CA ILE A 25 -24.91 -38.18 -8.13
C ILE A 25 -26.22 -38.98 -8.25
N THR A 26 -26.14 -40.32 -8.19
CA THR A 26 -27.29 -41.24 -8.43
C THR A 26 -28.18 -41.48 -7.20
N SER A 27 -27.88 -40.88 -6.04
CA SER A 27 -28.71 -41.04 -4.85
C SER A 27 -30.00 -40.20 -4.94
N PRO A 28 -31.18 -40.75 -4.58
CA PRO A 28 -32.44 -40.01 -4.63
C PRO A 28 -32.46 -38.92 -3.54
N ALA A 29 -31.98 -37.73 -3.87
CA ALA A 29 -32.06 -36.57 -2.99
C ALA A 29 -33.51 -36.04 -3.00
N GLN A 30 -34.21 -36.16 -1.86
CA GLN A 30 -35.54 -35.59 -1.68
C GLN A 30 -35.47 -34.06 -1.74
N GLU A 31 -36.37 -33.43 -2.52
CA GLU A 31 -36.49 -31.98 -2.56
C GLU A 31 -36.93 -31.48 -1.19
N SER A 32 -36.07 -30.73 -0.51
CA SER A 32 -36.30 -30.38 0.89
C SER A 32 -36.53 -28.89 1.06
N ARG A 33 -37.61 -28.54 1.78
CA ARG A 33 -37.87 -27.17 2.27
C ARG A 33 -36.81 -26.69 3.27
N THR A 34 -35.93 -27.57 3.73
CA THR A 34 -34.84 -27.25 4.66
C THR A 34 -33.63 -26.63 3.97
N VAL A 35 -33.49 -26.73 2.65
CA VAL A 35 -32.38 -26.09 1.93
C VAL A 35 -32.70 -24.62 1.68
N LYS A 36 -31.86 -23.74 2.20
CA LYS A 36 -31.91 -22.29 2.00
C LYS A 36 -30.79 -21.89 1.06
N VAL A 37 -31.11 -21.06 0.06
CA VAL A 37 -30.16 -20.61 -0.96
C VAL A 37 -30.38 -19.16 -1.33
N ASN A 38 -29.29 -18.44 -1.58
CA ASN A 38 -29.28 -17.16 -2.26
C ASN A 38 -28.12 -17.11 -3.27
N VAL A 39 -28.32 -16.37 -4.35
CA VAL A 39 -27.30 -16.11 -5.36
C VAL A 39 -27.12 -14.61 -5.46
N ASP A 40 -25.99 -14.11 -4.99
CA ASP A 40 -25.69 -12.68 -4.94
C ASP A 40 -25.13 -12.17 -6.26
N VAL A 41 -24.36 -13.00 -6.96
CA VAL A 41 -23.80 -12.67 -8.26
C VAL A 41 -24.22 -13.72 -9.26
N ASN A 42 -24.85 -13.24 -10.33
CA ASN A 42 -25.05 -13.99 -11.55
C ASN A 42 -24.49 -13.18 -12.74
N GLU A 43 -23.41 -13.66 -13.35
CA GLU A 43 -22.80 -12.95 -14.49
C GLU A 43 -22.18 -13.89 -15.53
N GLU A 44 -22.29 -13.52 -16.80
CA GLU A 44 -21.46 -14.08 -17.86
C GLU A 44 -20.12 -13.32 -17.93
N ARG A 45 -19.00 -14.06 -18.00
CA ARG A 45 -17.66 -13.51 -18.15
C ARG A 45 -16.93 -14.17 -19.32
N LYS A 46 -16.31 -13.34 -20.16
CA LYS A 46 -15.41 -13.80 -21.23
C LYS A 46 -13.97 -13.83 -20.73
N GLU A 47 -13.31 -14.98 -20.88
CA GLU A 47 -11.88 -15.15 -20.66
C GLU A 47 -11.25 -15.71 -21.94
N GLY A 48 -10.65 -14.83 -22.74
CA GLY A 48 -10.18 -15.17 -24.07
C GLY A 48 -11.33 -15.54 -25.01
N LYS A 49 -11.24 -16.70 -25.68
CA LYS A 49 -12.29 -17.21 -26.58
C LYS A 49 -13.41 -17.99 -25.86
N LYS A 50 -13.36 -18.14 -24.54
CA LYS A 50 -14.33 -18.94 -23.77
C LYS A 50 -15.26 -18.03 -22.97
N SER A 51 -16.55 -18.34 -23.00
CA SER A 51 -17.56 -17.73 -22.13
C SER A 51 -17.87 -18.65 -20.95
N TYR A 52 -17.98 -18.07 -19.76
CA TYR A 52 -18.39 -18.75 -18.53
C TYR A 52 -19.52 -17.99 -17.86
N HIS A 53 -20.34 -18.68 -17.09
CA HIS A 53 -21.33 -18.12 -16.21
C HIS A 53 -20.90 -18.33 -14.76
N ASN A 54 -20.69 -17.24 -14.06
CA ASN A 54 -20.27 -17.21 -12.67
C ASN A 54 -21.50 -17.08 -11.77
N LEU A 55 -21.66 -18.02 -10.84
CA LEU A 55 -22.65 -17.95 -9.78
C LEU A 55 -21.93 -17.81 -8.44
N ILE A 56 -22.23 -16.77 -7.69
CA ILE A 56 -21.72 -16.56 -6.33
C ILE A 56 -22.90 -16.43 -5.41
N GLY A 57 -22.88 -17.16 -4.31
CA GLY A 57 -24.03 -17.24 -3.43
C GLY A 57 -23.69 -17.87 -2.09
N TRP A 58 -24.74 -18.20 -1.35
CA TRP A 58 -24.68 -19.07 -0.19
C TRP A 58 -25.79 -20.10 -0.26
N VAL A 59 -25.52 -21.29 0.27
CA VAL A 59 -26.51 -22.36 0.42
C VAL A 59 -26.21 -23.17 1.67
N PHE A 60 -27.25 -23.54 2.41
CA PHE A 60 -27.13 -24.40 3.58
C PHE A 60 -28.41 -25.21 3.82
N VAL A 61 -28.28 -26.27 4.62
CA VAL A 61 -29.41 -27.05 5.13
C VAL A 61 -29.73 -26.54 6.52
N LYS A 62 -31.00 -26.20 6.77
CA LYS A 62 -31.47 -25.68 8.06
C LYS A 62 -31.03 -26.62 9.19
N ASP A 63 -30.54 -26.02 10.27
CA ASP A 63 -30.07 -26.68 11.49
C ASP A 63 -28.86 -27.63 11.30
N GLN A 64 -28.10 -27.51 10.20
CA GLN A 64 -26.91 -28.33 9.94
C GLN A 64 -25.63 -27.49 9.73
N GLU A 65 -24.48 -28.04 10.14
CA GLU A 65 -23.19 -27.36 10.03
C GLU A 65 -22.72 -27.25 8.57
N THR A 66 -22.27 -26.06 8.15
CA THR A 66 -21.79 -25.83 6.78
C THR A 66 -20.30 -26.06 6.60
N ARG A 67 -19.53 -26.23 7.69
CA ARG A 67 -18.11 -26.52 7.62
C ARG A 67 -17.87 -27.89 6.98
N GLY A 68 -17.18 -27.91 5.85
CA GLY A 68 -16.93 -29.13 5.08
C GLY A 68 -18.09 -29.60 4.20
N GLN A 69 -19.16 -28.81 4.06
CA GLN A 69 -20.21 -29.10 3.08
C GLN A 69 -19.66 -28.97 1.66
N LYS A 70 -20.16 -29.80 0.74
CA LYS A 70 -19.90 -29.70 -0.70
C LYS A 70 -21.15 -29.24 -1.41
N VAL A 71 -21.01 -28.17 -2.18
CA VAL A 71 -22.11 -27.58 -2.95
C VAL A 71 -21.88 -27.85 -4.43
N TYR A 72 -22.95 -28.25 -5.11
CA TYR A 72 -22.97 -28.46 -6.56
C TYR A 72 -24.12 -27.67 -7.17
N VAL A 73 -23.89 -27.09 -8.35
CA VAL A 73 -24.93 -26.48 -9.17
C VAL A 73 -25.43 -27.53 -10.16
N GLN A 74 -26.70 -27.89 -10.05
CA GLN A 74 -27.41 -28.73 -11.00
C GLN A 74 -28.14 -27.84 -12.01
N LEU A 75 -27.87 -28.04 -13.29
CA LEU A 75 -28.62 -27.43 -14.39
C LEU A 75 -29.44 -28.52 -15.08
N GLU A 76 -30.75 -28.33 -15.14
CA GLU A 76 -31.67 -29.15 -15.94
C GLU A 76 -32.07 -28.36 -17.19
N LYS A 77 -31.72 -28.90 -18.35
CA LYS A 77 -32.05 -28.33 -19.65
C LYS A 77 -33.53 -28.56 -19.99
N PRO A 78 -34.10 -27.79 -20.94
CA PRO A 78 -35.48 -28.01 -21.41
C PRO A 78 -35.76 -29.42 -21.96
N ASP A 79 -34.72 -30.11 -22.46
CA ASP A 79 -34.79 -31.50 -22.95
C ASP A 79 -34.75 -32.56 -21.83
N GLY A 80 -34.78 -32.13 -20.55
CA GLY A 80 -34.73 -32.98 -19.37
C GLY A 80 -33.32 -33.46 -18.99
N LYS A 81 -32.27 -33.13 -19.75
CA LYS A 81 -30.90 -33.51 -19.41
C LYS A 81 -30.38 -32.70 -18.22
N VAL A 82 -29.75 -33.40 -17.28
CA VAL A 82 -29.21 -32.82 -16.05
C VAL A 82 -27.68 -32.83 -16.07
N VAL A 83 -27.05 -31.70 -15.73
CA VAL A 83 -25.60 -31.55 -15.60
C VAL A 83 -25.27 -30.96 -14.23
N HIS A 84 -24.20 -31.46 -13.58
CA HIS A 84 -23.74 -30.97 -12.28
C HIS A 84 -22.36 -30.32 -12.40
N TYR A 85 -22.20 -29.16 -11.76
CA TYR A 85 -20.95 -28.42 -11.66
C TYR A 85 -20.53 -28.32 -10.19
N SER A 86 -19.28 -28.63 -9.90
CA SER A 86 -18.69 -28.38 -8.58
C SER A 86 -18.53 -26.89 -8.33
N THR A 87 -18.55 -26.51 -7.05
CA THR A 87 -18.31 -25.14 -6.60
C THR A 87 -17.09 -25.06 -5.71
N ILE A 88 -16.50 -23.88 -5.61
CA ILE A 88 -15.46 -23.54 -4.65
C ILE A 88 -16.15 -23.00 -3.39
N PRO A 89 -15.90 -23.57 -2.21
CA PRO A 89 -16.48 -23.06 -0.96
C PRO A 89 -15.92 -21.66 -0.64
N MET A 90 -16.77 -20.80 -0.10
CA MET A 90 -16.42 -19.44 0.33
C MET A 90 -16.96 -19.18 1.74
N GLU A 91 -16.27 -18.33 2.50
CA GLU A 91 -16.79 -17.83 3.77
C GLU A 91 -17.79 -16.68 3.54
N ARG A 92 -18.87 -16.70 4.31
CA ARG A 92 -19.98 -15.73 4.31
C ARG A 92 -20.32 -15.37 5.75
N PRO A 93 -19.45 -14.60 6.44
CA PRO A 93 -19.59 -14.31 7.87
C PRO A 93 -20.86 -13.52 8.21
N GLU A 94 -21.53 -12.94 7.21
CA GLU A 94 -22.81 -12.26 7.36
C GLU A 94 -24.01 -13.22 7.49
N VAL A 95 -23.91 -14.45 6.98
CA VAL A 95 -25.02 -15.41 6.95
C VAL A 95 -25.31 -15.97 8.34
N GLY A 96 -24.27 -16.24 9.14
CA GLY A 96 -24.46 -16.79 10.49
C GLY A 96 -25.26 -15.88 11.41
N PRO A 97 -24.90 -14.60 11.56
CA PRO A 97 -25.69 -13.63 12.33
C PRO A 97 -27.12 -13.47 11.79
N ALA A 98 -27.30 -13.43 10.46
CA ALA A 98 -28.61 -13.26 9.82
C ALA A 98 -29.62 -14.38 10.20
N TYR A 99 -29.12 -15.60 10.39
CA TYR A 99 -29.92 -16.76 10.78
C TYR A 99 -29.75 -17.17 12.24
N LYS A 100 -29.06 -16.35 13.05
CA LYS A 100 -28.73 -16.63 14.46
C LYS A 100 -28.04 -17.99 14.64
N ASN A 101 -27.23 -18.40 13.67
CA ASN A 101 -26.52 -19.67 13.70
C ASN A 101 -25.12 -19.51 13.09
N PRO A 102 -24.05 -19.42 13.91
CA PRO A 102 -22.69 -19.21 13.42
C PRO A 102 -22.18 -20.34 12.51
N PHE A 103 -22.84 -21.51 12.54
CA PHE A 103 -22.50 -22.62 11.65
C PHE A 103 -22.76 -22.33 10.17
N TYR A 104 -23.41 -21.22 9.81
CA TYR A 104 -23.64 -20.85 8.41
C TYR A 104 -22.58 -19.91 7.82
N ASN A 105 -21.54 -19.57 8.59
CA ASN A 105 -20.45 -18.72 8.09
C ASN A 105 -19.62 -19.38 6.96
N HIS A 106 -19.75 -20.69 6.77
CA HIS A 106 -19.10 -21.43 5.68
C HIS A 106 -20.10 -21.86 4.58
N SER A 107 -21.22 -21.14 4.47
CA SER A 107 -22.29 -21.44 3.51
C SER A 107 -22.02 -21.00 2.07
N GLY A 108 -20.96 -20.23 1.83
CA GLY A 108 -20.69 -19.61 0.54
C GLY A 108 -20.24 -20.58 -0.53
N PHE A 109 -20.56 -20.25 -1.77
CA PHE A 109 -20.09 -20.97 -2.94
C PHE A 109 -19.74 -20.03 -4.11
N TYR A 110 -18.81 -20.48 -4.95
CA TYR A 110 -18.49 -19.91 -6.25
C TYR A 110 -18.53 -21.02 -7.32
N ALA A 111 -19.39 -20.87 -8.31
CA ALA A 111 -19.49 -21.78 -9.45
C ALA A 111 -19.06 -21.07 -10.73
N LYS A 112 -18.23 -21.73 -11.53
CA LYS A 112 -17.82 -21.25 -12.87
C LYS A 112 -18.28 -22.25 -13.93
N ILE A 113 -19.35 -21.92 -14.62
CA ILE A 113 -20.05 -22.83 -15.53
C ILE A 113 -19.67 -22.48 -16.98
N PRO A 114 -18.99 -23.37 -17.74
CA PRO A 114 -18.65 -23.09 -19.12
C PRO A 114 -19.90 -23.06 -20.01
N LEU A 115 -20.07 -21.98 -20.76
CA LEU A 115 -21.09 -21.85 -21.79
C LEU A 115 -20.55 -22.49 -23.08
N LYS A 116 -20.67 -23.83 -23.19
CA LYS A 116 -20.37 -24.58 -24.43
C LYS A 116 -21.65 -24.75 -25.27
N ASP A 117 -21.47 -24.86 -26.58
CA ASP A 117 -22.48 -25.02 -27.65
C ASP A 117 -23.88 -25.49 -27.15
N GLY A 118 -24.75 -24.51 -26.88
CA GLY A 118 -26.17 -24.74 -26.57
C GLY A 118 -26.55 -24.85 -25.08
N LEU A 119 -25.67 -24.55 -24.12
CA LEU A 119 -26.07 -24.36 -22.72
C LEU A 119 -26.46 -22.89 -22.48
N ASP A 120 -27.74 -22.57 -22.66
CA ASP A 120 -28.30 -21.28 -22.27
C ASP A 120 -28.88 -21.38 -20.85
N ILE A 121 -28.21 -20.74 -19.88
CA ILE A 121 -28.62 -20.80 -18.47
C ILE A 121 -29.95 -20.08 -18.24
N ASP A 122 -30.34 -19.15 -19.11
CA ASP A 122 -31.62 -18.44 -19.00
C ASP A 122 -32.83 -19.35 -19.28
N VAL A 123 -32.62 -20.52 -19.90
CA VAL A 123 -33.68 -21.52 -20.14
C VAL A 123 -33.53 -22.79 -19.27
N CYS A 124 -32.46 -22.88 -18.48
CA CYS A 124 -32.24 -24.00 -17.58
C CYS A 124 -32.98 -23.82 -16.25
N THR A 125 -33.45 -24.93 -15.68
CA THR A 125 -33.86 -24.96 -14.28
C THR A 125 -32.64 -25.25 -13.41
N ILE A 126 -32.30 -24.32 -12.51
CA ILE A 126 -31.15 -24.43 -11.62
C ILE A 126 -31.60 -25.03 -10.29
N ARG A 127 -30.84 -26.00 -9.77
CA ARG A 127 -30.98 -26.48 -8.38
C ARG A 127 -29.61 -26.56 -7.73
N PHE A 128 -29.57 -26.38 -6.41
CA PHE A 128 -28.36 -26.53 -5.62
C PHE A 128 -28.43 -27.85 -4.88
N VAL A 129 -27.38 -28.67 -5.04
CA VAL A 129 -27.24 -29.95 -4.34
C VAL A 129 -26.18 -29.76 -3.27
N VAL A 130 -26.57 -29.95 -2.01
CA VAL A 130 -25.70 -29.83 -0.85
C VAL A 130 -25.42 -31.22 -0.31
N LYS A 131 -24.14 -31.59 -0.21
CA LYS A 131 -23.69 -32.82 0.43
C LYS A 131 -22.94 -32.46 1.71
N ASN A 132 -23.41 -32.94 2.84
CA ASN A 132 -22.74 -32.81 4.13
C ASN A 132 -22.68 -34.16 4.85
N ARG A 133 -22.26 -34.18 6.13
CA ARG A 133 -22.15 -35.41 6.92
C ARG A 133 -23.48 -36.13 7.13
N ASN A 134 -24.59 -35.39 7.06
CA ASN A 134 -25.94 -35.88 7.35
C ASN A 134 -26.73 -36.27 6.10
N GLY A 135 -26.13 -36.21 4.90
CA GLY A 135 -26.76 -36.66 3.65
C GLY A 135 -26.59 -35.71 2.46
N ILE A 136 -27.43 -35.93 1.45
CA ILE A 136 -27.48 -35.13 0.21
C ILE A 136 -28.87 -34.50 0.11
N TYR A 137 -28.89 -33.18 -0.04
CA TYR A 137 -30.11 -32.37 -0.04
C TYR A 137 -30.18 -31.56 -1.34
N LYS A 138 -31.39 -31.39 -1.86
CA LYS A 138 -31.65 -30.64 -3.09
C LYS A 138 -32.53 -29.43 -2.81
N SER A 139 -32.12 -28.26 -3.29
CA SER A 139 -32.93 -27.04 -3.22
C SER A 139 -34.15 -27.10 -4.13
N ARG A 140 -35.11 -26.21 -3.90
CA ARG A 140 -36.16 -25.93 -4.88
C ARG A 140 -35.57 -25.47 -6.22
N ALA A 141 -36.34 -25.70 -7.28
CA ALA A 141 -36.07 -25.18 -8.60
C ALA A 141 -35.95 -23.64 -8.57
N TRP A 142 -34.89 -23.14 -9.19
CA TRP A 142 -34.59 -21.73 -9.33
C TRP A 142 -34.51 -21.41 -10.81
N LYS A 143 -35.27 -20.41 -11.28
CA LYS A 143 -35.35 -20.00 -12.68
C LYS A 143 -34.99 -18.52 -12.79
N PHE A 144 -34.09 -18.19 -13.71
CA PHE A 144 -33.89 -16.82 -14.17
C PHE A 144 -34.89 -16.55 -15.30
N GLY A 145 -35.68 -15.48 -15.20
CA GLY A 145 -36.53 -15.03 -16.30
C GLY A 145 -36.08 -13.66 -16.82
N ILE A 146 -36.69 -13.21 -17.92
CA ILE A 146 -36.73 -11.80 -18.34
C ILE A 146 -37.98 -11.17 -17.72
N SER A 147 -37.89 -9.92 -17.25
CA SER A 147 -39.04 -9.25 -16.62
C SER A 147 -40.14 -9.08 -17.66
N SER A 148 -41.31 -9.65 -17.41
CA SER A 148 -42.46 -9.48 -18.30
C SER A 148 -43.10 -8.10 -18.10
N ARG A 149 -43.56 -7.51 -19.21
CA ARG A 149 -44.41 -6.31 -19.18
C ARG A 149 -45.70 -6.67 -18.43
N ALA A 150 -46.08 -5.84 -17.48
CA ALA A 150 -47.28 -6.02 -16.68
C ALA A 150 -48.25 -4.87 -16.96
N GLU A 151 -49.52 -5.19 -17.19
CA GLU A 151 -50.58 -4.18 -17.18
C GLU A 151 -51.14 -4.09 -15.76
N ILE A 152 -51.00 -2.92 -15.12
CA ILE A 152 -51.57 -2.64 -13.80
C ILE A 152 -52.73 -1.67 -14.02
N MET A 153 -53.97 -2.18 -13.93
CA MET A 153 -55.20 -1.41 -14.14
C MET A 153 -55.89 -1.13 -12.80
N LEU A 154 -55.31 -0.30 -11.92
CA LEU A 154 -55.95 0.14 -10.66
C LEU A 154 -55.42 1.52 -10.22
N GLU A 155 -56.27 2.30 -9.53
CA GLU A 155 -55.94 3.64 -9.01
C GLU A 155 -54.71 3.61 -8.08
N GLU A 156 -53.66 4.33 -8.50
CA GLU A 156 -52.36 4.37 -7.84
C GLU A 156 -52.33 5.49 -6.79
N HIS A 157 -52.23 5.16 -5.49
CA HIS A 157 -51.97 6.16 -4.46
C HIS A 157 -50.45 6.34 -4.24
N GLU A 158 -49.93 7.54 -4.49
CA GLU A 158 -48.56 7.89 -4.14
C GLU A 158 -48.42 7.97 -2.61
N SER A 159 -47.56 7.12 -2.03
CA SER A 159 -47.46 6.99 -0.58
C SER A 159 -46.04 7.25 -0.08
N ARG A 160 -45.91 8.15 0.90
CA ARG A 160 -44.65 8.38 1.63
C ARG A 160 -44.22 7.18 2.47
N ALA A 161 -45.09 6.19 2.63
CA ALA A 161 -44.81 4.96 3.37
C ALA A 161 -43.96 3.96 2.56
N VAL A 162 -43.82 4.12 1.24
CA VAL A 162 -42.98 3.21 0.44
C VAL A 162 -41.50 3.59 0.59
N LYS A 163 -40.69 2.69 1.16
CA LYS A 163 -39.23 2.81 1.25
C LYS A 163 -38.60 1.97 0.15
N VAL A 164 -37.60 2.53 -0.53
CA VAL A 164 -36.88 1.84 -1.60
C VAL A 164 -35.39 2.13 -1.52
N ASN A 165 -34.58 1.11 -1.80
CA ASN A 165 -33.17 1.26 -2.15
C ASN A 165 -32.83 0.37 -3.34
N VAL A 166 -31.93 0.84 -4.19
CA VAL A 166 -31.44 0.11 -5.36
C VAL A 166 -29.94 -0.04 -5.20
N ASP A 167 -29.52 -1.25 -4.88
CA ASP A 167 -28.11 -1.61 -4.64
C ASP A 167 -27.33 -1.75 -5.96
N VAL A 168 -28.00 -2.21 -7.02
CA VAL A 168 -27.42 -2.34 -8.36
C VAL A 168 -28.34 -1.70 -9.38
N ASN A 169 -27.80 -0.73 -10.10
CA ASN A 169 -28.38 -0.11 -11.29
C ASN A 169 -27.35 -0.23 -12.42
N LYS A 170 -27.56 -1.14 -13.37
CA LYS A 170 -26.56 -1.42 -14.41
C LYS A 170 -27.20 -1.89 -15.71
N GLU A 171 -26.80 -1.28 -16.82
CA GLU A 171 -27.07 -1.81 -18.16
C GLU A 171 -26.12 -2.98 -18.48
N ARG A 172 -26.66 -4.05 -19.10
CA ARG A 172 -25.92 -5.20 -19.60
C ARG A 172 -26.26 -5.48 -21.05
N LYS A 173 -25.23 -5.81 -21.85
CA LYS A 173 -25.37 -6.34 -23.21
C LYS A 173 -25.16 -7.85 -23.19
N GLU A 174 -26.16 -8.59 -23.64
CA GLU A 174 -26.12 -10.03 -23.82
C GLU A 174 -26.38 -10.33 -25.30
N GLY A 175 -25.30 -10.53 -26.06
CA GLY A 175 -25.36 -10.63 -27.52
C GLY A 175 -25.82 -9.32 -28.17
N LYS A 176 -26.89 -9.39 -29.00
CA LYS A 176 -27.52 -8.22 -29.66
C LYS A 176 -28.60 -7.54 -28.80
N LYS A 177 -28.88 -8.03 -27.59
CA LYS A 177 -29.93 -7.51 -26.71
C LYS A 177 -29.29 -6.73 -25.56
N SER A 178 -29.84 -5.56 -25.25
CA SER A 178 -29.49 -4.78 -24.06
C SER A 178 -30.59 -4.90 -23.02
N TYR A 179 -30.18 -5.04 -21.76
CA TYR A 179 -31.06 -5.10 -20.60
C TYR A 179 -30.60 -4.10 -19.54
N HIS A 180 -31.53 -3.65 -18.73
CA HIS A 180 -31.27 -2.83 -17.57
C HIS A 180 -31.61 -3.62 -16.30
N ASN A 181 -30.60 -3.87 -15.47
CA ASN A 181 -30.72 -4.67 -14.27
C ASN A 181 -30.84 -3.76 -13.06
N LEU A 182 -31.96 -3.91 -12.34
CA LEU A 182 -32.21 -3.24 -11.06
C LEU A 182 -32.28 -4.29 -9.97
N ILE A 183 -31.46 -4.13 -8.94
CA ILE A 183 -31.43 -5.01 -7.77
C ILE A 183 -31.51 -4.15 -6.53
N GLY A 184 -32.41 -4.47 -5.61
CA GLY A 184 -32.59 -3.68 -4.43
C GLY A 184 -33.58 -4.29 -3.45
N TRP A 185 -34.14 -3.44 -2.59
CA TRP A 185 -35.26 -3.77 -1.72
C TRP A 185 -36.30 -2.66 -1.76
N VAL A 186 -37.56 -3.04 -1.61
CA VAL A 186 -38.69 -2.12 -1.52
C VAL A 186 -39.75 -2.67 -0.59
N PHE A 187 -40.33 -1.84 0.27
CA PHE A 187 -41.42 -2.22 1.16
C PHE A 187 -42.31 -1.03 1.51
N VAL A 188 -43.52 -1.33 2.00
CA VAL A 188 -44.43 -0.34 2.58
C VAL A 188 -44.27 -0.37 4.09
N GLU A 189 -44.02 0.79 4.70
CA GLU A 189 -43.80 0.95 6.13
C GLU A 189 -44.97 0.36 6.94
N ASN A 190 -44.64 -0.43 7.96
CA ASN A 190 -45.54 -1.18 8.82
C ASN A 190 -46.37 -2.27 8.13
N GLN A 191 -45.97 -2.74 6.93
CA GLN A 191 -46.65 -3.83 6.22
C GLN A 191 -45.73 -5.03 6.01
N ASP A 192 -46.34 -6.22 6.03
CA ASP A 192 -45.62 -7.47 5.81
C ASP A 192 -45.23 -7.64 4.34
N THR A 193 -43.94 -7.88 4.07
CA THR A 193 -43.44 -8.05 2.69
C THR A 193 -43.59 -9.48 2.20
N ARG A 194 -44.07 -10.42 3.03
CA ARG A 194 -44.34 -11.80 2.59
C ARG A 194 -45.43 -11.83 1.54
N GLY A 195 -45.07 -12.29 0.34
CA GLY A 195 -46.00 -12.40 -0.79
C GLY A 195 -46.29 -11.08 -1.49
N GLN A 196 -45.53 -10.00 -1.21
CA GLN A 196 -45.63 -8.77 -1.97
C GLN A 196 -45.17 -9.01 -3.43
N LYS A 197 -45.77 -8.27 -4.36
CA LYS A 197 -45.32 -8.19 -5.76
C LYS A 197 -44.74 -6.81 -6.02
N VAL A 198 -43.59 -6.77 -6.66
CA VAL A 198 -42.87 -5.54 -6.99
C VAL A 198 -42.89 -5.33 -8.48
N TYR A 199 -43.14 -4.09 -8.90
CA TYR A 199 -43.07 -3.67 -10.28
C TYR A 199 -42.20 -2.42 -10.40
N VAL A 200 -41.47 -2.32 -11.50
CA VAL A 200 -40.70 -1.13 -11.87
C VAL A 200 -41.47 -0.39 -12.94
N GLN A 201 -41.86 0.83 -12.64
CA GLN A 201 -42.57 1.73 -13.53
C GLN A 201 -41.61 2.71 -14.17
N PHE A 202 -41.63 2.79 -15.49
CA PHE A 202 -40.93 3.79 -16.29
C PHE A 202 -41.96 4.73 -16.89
N GLU A 203 -41.81 6.03 -16.67
CA GLU A 203 -42.57 7.07 -17.35
C GLU A 203 -41.63 7.82 -18.28
N LYS A 204 -41.88 7.71 -19.59
CA LYS A 204 -41.10 8.39 -20.63
C LYS A 204 -41.39 9.90 -20.64
N PRO A 205 -40.52 10.73 -21.24
CA PRO A 205 -40.76 12.16 -21.40
C PRO A 205 -42.04 12.51 -22.16
N ASP A 206 -42.51 11.62 -23.03
CA ASP A 206 -43.77 11.75 -23.78
C ASP A 206 -45.03 11.39 -22.97
N GLY A 207 -44.88 11.04 -21.68
CA GLY A 207 -45.97 10.65 -20.79
C GLY A 207 -46.33 9.15 -20.84
N THR A 208 -45.68 8.35 -21.70
CA THR A 208 -45.95 6.91 -21.78
C THR A 208 -45.46 6.19 -20.52
N VAL A 209 -46.34 5.43 -19.87
CA VAL A 209 -46.02 4.65 -18.66
C VAL A 209 -45.90 3.16 -18.99
N LEU A 210 -44.82 2.53 -18.53
CA LEU A 210 -44.51 1.12 -18.74
C LEU A 210 -44.16 0.44 -17.41
N HIS A 211 -44.82 -0.67 -17.09
CA HIS A 211 -44.53 -1.45 -15.87
C HIS A 211 -43.88 -2.79 -16.20
N TYR A 212 -42.82 -3.12 -15.47
CA TYR A 212 -42.12 -4.39 -15.56
C TYR A 212 -42.19 -5.13 -14.23
N SER A 213 -42.53 -6.41 -14.27
CA SER A 213 -42.51 -7.25 -13.08
C SER A 213 -41.08 -7.46 -12.55
N ALA A 214 -40.92 -7.39 -11.24
CA ALA A 214 -39.68 -7.74 -10.55
C ALA A 214 -39.87 -9.04 -9.76
N TRP A 215 -38.82 -9.86 -9.70
CA TRP A 215 -38.80 -11.06 -8.88
C TRP A 215 -38.42 -10.72 -7.47
N SER A 216 -39.16 -11.26 -6.50
CA SER A 216 -38.86 -11.08 -5.09
C SER A 216 -37.84 -12.09 -4.58
N TYR A 217 -36.95 -11.67 -3.69
CA TYR A 217 -36.05 -12.55 -2.95
C TYR A 217 -35.82 -12.03 -1.52
N GLU A 218 -35.21 -12.86 -0.66
CA GLU A 218 -35.01 -12.53 0.76
C GLU A 218 -33.79 -11.60 0.95
N ARG A 219 -33.98 -10.58 1.80
CA ARG A 219 -32.99 -9.58 2.24
C ARG A 219 -32.94 -9.56 3.76
N PRO A 220 -32.32 -10.58 4.39
CA PRO A 220 -32.37 -10.79 5.83
C PRO A 220 -31.69 -9.66 6.64
N GLU A 221 -30.92 -8.79 6.00
CA GLU A 221 -30.33 -7.60 6.60
C GLU A 221 -31.29 -6.41 6.71
N VAL A 222 -32.35 -6.35 5.90
CA VAL A 222 -33.28 -5.21 5.87
C VAL A 222 -34.13 -5.17 7.14
N GLY A 223 -34.61 -6.32 7.61
CA GLY A 223 -35.44 -6.36 8.82
C GLY A 223 -34.73 -5.83 10.07
N PRO A 224 -33.50 -6.27 10.38
CA PRO A 224 -32.69 -5.69 11.45
C PRO A 224 -32.44 -4.18 11.29
N ALA A 225 -32.15 -3.72 10.08
CA ALA A 225 -31.86 -2.29 9.81
C ALA A 225 -33.06 -1.39 10.18
N TYR A 226 -34.27 -1.89 9.98
CA TYR A 226 -35.52 -1.18 10.28
C TYR A 226 -36.23 -1.68 11.53
N LYS A 227 -35.58 -2.54 12.33
CA LYS A 227 -36.14 -3.17 13.54
C LYS A 227 -37.48 -3.87 13.30
N ASN A 228 -37.71 -4.41 12.09
CA ASN A 228 -38.93 -5.11 11.73
C ASN A 228 -38.60 -6.34 10.85
N PRO A 229 -38.67 -7.57 11.39
CA PRO A 229 -38.32 -8.78 10.65
C PRO A 229 -39.21 -9.04 9.44
N PHE A 230 -40.39 -8.41 9.36
CA PHE A 230 -41.27 -8.55 8.21
C PHE A 230 -40.67 -8.01 6.92
N TYR A 231 -39.66 -7.15 6.97
CA TYR A 231 -39.02 -6.60 5.77
C TYR A 231 -37.95 -7.52 5.17
N ASN A 232 -37.71 -8.70 5.74
CA ASN A 232 -36.75 -9.65 5.21
C ASN A 232 -37.14 -10.23 3.85
N HIS A 233 -38.38 -10.02 3.37
CA HIS A 233 -38.82 -10.44 2.04
C HIS A 233 -38.98 -9.25 1.07
N SER A 234 -38.29 -8.14 1.36
CA SER A 234 -38.40 -6.89 0.59
C SER A 234 -37.56 -6.85 -0.69
N GLY A 235 -36.68 -7.83 -0.92
CA GLY A 235 -35.76 -7.85 -2.05
C GLY A 235 -36.48 -7.92 -3.39
N PHE A 236 -35.93 -7.23 -4.39
CA PHE A 236 -36.40 -7.32 -5.76
C PHE A 236 -35.23 -7.37 -6.77
N TYR A 237 -35.43 -8.12 -7.84
CA TYR A 237 -34.58 -8.18 -9.03
C TYR A 237 -35.44 -7.85 -10.25
N ALA A 238 -35.00 -6.98 -11.14
CA ALA A 238 -35.68 -6.69 -12.40
C ALA A 238 -34.65 -6.67 -13.54
N LYS A 239 -34.91 -7.45 -14.61
CA LYS A 239 -34.11 -7.53 -15.83
C LYS A 239 -34.96 -6.98 -16.97
N ILE A 240 -34.90 -5.67 -17.18
CA ILE A 240 -35.78 -4.93 -18.08
C ILE A 240 -35.16 -4.88 -19.48
N PRO A 241 -35.85 -5.34 -20.54
CA PRO A 241 -35.33 -5.22 -21.89
C PRO A 241 -35.34 -3.75 -22.35
N LEU A 242 -34.20 -3.26 -22.84
CA LEU A 242 -34.05 -1.89 -23.38
C LEU A 242 -34.56 -1.76 -24.81
N LYS A 243 -35.54 -2.58 -25.20
CA LYS A 243 -36.23 -2.44 -26.49
C LYS A 243 -37.29 -1.33 -26.37
N ASP A 244 -37.68 -0.75 -27.50
CA ASP A 244 -38.75 0.26 -27.62
C ASP A 244 -38.41 1.66 -27.07
N GLY A 245 -37.15 2.10 -27.13
CA GLY A 245 -36.76 3.47 -26.79
C GLY A 245 -36.84 3.79 -25.28
N LEU A 246 -36.69 2.77 -24.43
CA LEU A 246 -36.58 2.94 -22.99
C LEU A 246 -35.16 3.45 -22.65
N ASP A 247 -34.99 4.77 -22.51
CA ASP A 247 -33.76 5.35 -21.97
C ASP A 247 -33.97 5.66 -20.49
N VAL A 248 -33.34 4.86 -19.63
CA VAL A 248 -33.48 4.90 -18.17
C VAL A 248 -32.98 6.22 -17.55
N ASP A 249 -32.16 6.98 -18.28
CA ASP A 249 -31.71 8.30 -17.84
C ASP A 249 -32.68 9.43 -18.20
N THR A 250 -33.63 9.18 -19.12
CA THR A 250 -34.71 10.12 -19.49
C THR A 250 -36.05 9.75 -18.87
N CYS A 251 -36.22 8.49 -18.50
CA CYS A 251 -37.45 8.02 -17.88
C CYS A 251 -37.47 8.32 -16.38
N THR A 252 -38.64 8.73 -15.89
CA THR A 252 -38.91 8.80 -14.46
C THR A 252 -39.19 7.38 -13.96
N ILE A 253 -38.40 6.88 -13.02
CA ILE A 253 -38.60 5.54 -12.46
C ILE A 253 -39.37 5.62 -11.15
N ARG A 254 -40.32 4.72 -10.95
CA ARG A 254 -40.99 4.48 -9.66
C ARG A 254 -41.10 3.00 -9.40
N PHE A 255 -41.25 2.64 -8.13
CA PHE A 255 -41.49 1.27 -7.70
C PHE A 255 -42.94 1.15 -7.21
N VAL A 256 -43.65 0.18 -7.75
CA VAL A 256 -45.03 -0.13 -7.37
C VAL A 256 -45.02 -1.43 -6.58
N VAL A 257 -45.53 -1.38 -5.35
CA VAL A 257 -45.64 -2.54 -4.46
C VAL A 257 -47.10 -2.91 -4.33
N LYS A 258 -47.44 -4.16 -4.66
CA LYS A 258 -48.77 -4.75 -4.42
C LYS A 258 -48.66 -5.77 -3.30
N ASN A 259 -49.42 -5.58 -2.23
CA ASN A 259 -49.54 -6.54 -1.14
C ASN A 259 -51.02 -6.73 -0.76
N LYS A 260 -51.29 -7.42 0.36
CA LYS A 260 -52.67 -7.69 0.81
C LYS A 260 -53.45 -6.42 1.16
N SER A 261 -52.75 -5.34 1.49
CA SER A 261 -53.33 -4.08 1.97
C SER A 261 -53.55 -3.05 0.85
N GLY A 262 -53.21 -3.39 -0.41
CA GLY A 262 -53.40 -2.50 -1.56
C GLY A 262 -52.19 -2.40 -2.49
N ILE A 263 -52.23 -1.40 -3.37
CA ILE A 263 -51.16 -1.04 -4.31
C ILE A 263 -50.60 0.32 -3.92
N TYR A 264 -49.29 0.40 -3.76
CA TYR A 264 -48.58 1.58 -3.27
C TYR A 264 -47.49 1.97 -4.25
N LYS A 265 -47.44 3.26 -4.58
CA LYS A 265 -46.44 3.83 -5.48
C LYS A 265 -45.36 4.57 -4.70
N SER A 266 -44.10 4.29 -4.99
CA SER A 266 -42.97 5.02 -4.43
C SER A 266 -42.90 6.43 -4.99
N ARG A 267 -42.17 7.30 -4.29
CA ARG A 267 -41.66 8.55 -4.89
C ARG A 267 -40.78 8.23 -6.10
N ILE A 268 -40.59 9.25 -6.95
CA ILE A 268 -39.66 9.20 -8.07
C ILE A 268 -38.27 8.78 -7.58
N TRP A 269 -37.76 7.71 -8.19
CA TRP A 269 -36.39 7.27 -8.07
C TRP A 269 -35.58 7.86 -9.24
N ARG A 270 -34.56 8.67 -8.92
CA ARG A 270 -33.71 9.30 -9.94
C ARG A 270 -32.48 8.44 -10.20
N SER A 271 -32.25 8.08 -11.47
CA SER A 271 -31.01 7.46 -11.97
C SER A 271 -29.81 8.29 -11.52
N GLY A 272 -28.73 7.63 -11.08
CA GLY A 272 -27.64 8.18 -10.26
C GLY A 272 -26.69 9.17 -10.93
N ILE A 273 -27.15 10.06 -11.82
CA ILE A 273 -26.40 11.25 -12.24
C ILE A 273 -26.68 12.38 -11.23
N SER A 274 -25.61 12.95 -10.66
CA SER A 274 -25.73 14.05 -9.71
C SER A 274 -26.30 15.28 -10.41
N SER A 275 -27.44 15.79 -9.92
CA SER A 275 -28.03 17.05 -10.40
C SER A 275 -27.38 18.25 -9.72
N ARG A 276 -27.28 19.37 -10.44
CA ARG A 276 -26.94 20.67 -9.83
C ARG A 276 -27.99 21.06 -8.80
N VAL A 277 -27.55 21.65 -7.70
CA VAL A 277 -28.41 22.12 -6.60
C VAL A 277 -27.92 23.49 -6.16
N GLU A 278 -28.82 24.38 -5.79
CA GLU A 278 -28.47 25.66 -5.18
C GLU A 278 -28.46 25.52 -3.66
N ILE A 279 -27.39 25.97 -3.02
CA ILE A 279 -27.26 26.00 -1.57
C ILE A 279 -27.01 27.45 -1.13
N THR A 280 -28.02 28.03 -0.48
CA THR A 280 -28.00 29.40 0.05
C THR A 280 -28.36 29.34 1.55
N PRO A 281 -27.71 30.08 2.46
CA PRO A 281 -26.60 31.04 2.28
C PRO A 281 -25.20 30.40 2.27
N SER A 282 -24.18 31.19 1.91
CA SER A 282 -22.77 30.78 1.96
C SER A 282 -22.33 30.50 3.39
N VAL A 283 -22.11 29.23 3.71
CA VAL A 283 -21.66 28.80 5.03
C VAL A 283 -20.13 28.78 5.08
N PRO A 284 -19.49 29.34 6.12
CA PRO A 284 -18.04 29.32 6.25
C PRO A 284 -17.50 27.89 6.40
N VAL A 285 -16.27 27.67 5.94
CA VAL A 285 -15.56 26.39 6.07
C VAL A 285 -15.38 26.04 7.54
N SER A 286 -15.75 24.82 7.91
CA SER A 286 -15.68 24.31 9.28
C SER A 286 -14.65 23.20 9.41
N ARG A 287 -13.73 23.37 10.38
CA ARG A 287 -12.74 22.34 10.76
C ARG A 287 -13.38 21.13 11.46
N LEU A 288 -14.66 21.20 11.80
CA LEU A 288 -15.40 20.09 12.41
C LEU A 288 -15.79 19.02 11.39
N VAL A 289 -15.75 19.34 10.09
CA VAL A 289 -16.06 18.38 9.02
C VAL A 289 -14.83 17.51 8.74
N ILE A 290 -14.93 16.22 9.03
CA ILE A 290 -13.90 15.20 8.78
C ILE A 290 -14.36 14.33 7.62
N PHE A 291 -13.50 14.12 6.62
CA PHE A 291 -13.87 13.38 5.42
C PHE A 291 -12.68 12.70 4.75
N TYR A 292 -12.98 11.77 3.85
CA TYR A 292 -12.02 11.13 2.96
C TYR A 292 -12.72 10.74 1.66
N LEU A 293 -11.99 10.82 0.53
CA LEU A 293 -12.47 10.31 -0.75
C LEU A 293 -11.81 8.97 -1.05
N ASP A 294 -12.61 7.91 -1.12
CA ASP A 294 -12.15 6.58 -1.54
C ASP A 294 -11.95 6.51 -3.05
N ALA A 295 -12.70 7.32 -3.81
CA ALA A 295 -12.58 7.40 -5.26
C ALA A 295 -12.72 8.85 -5.72
N ASN A 296 -11.77 9.27 -6.54
CA ASN A 296 -11.86 10.49 -7.33
C ASN A 296 -11.31 10.18 -8.74
N VAL A 297 -12.19 9.78 -9.66
CA VAL A 297 -11.77 9.29 -10.98
C VAL A 297 -12.73 9.72 -12.07
N GLU A 298 -12.17 10.12 -13.21
CA GLU A 298 -12.94 10.24 -14.44
C GLU A 298 -13.30 8.84 -14.97
N ARG A 299 -14.55 8.69 -15.42
CA ARG A 299 -15.03 7.48 -16.09
C ARG A 299 -15.69 7.83 -17.41
N LYS A 300 -15.44 6.99 -18.40
CA LYS A 300 -16.12 7.01 -19.71
C LYS A 300 -17.00 5.79 -19.81
N GLU A 301 -18.30 6.00 -19.93
CA GLU A 301 -19.28 4.95 -20.25
C GLU A 301 -20.12 5.42 -21.44
N ASN A 302 -20.22 4.58 -22.49
CA ASN A 302 -21.07 4.80 -23.66
C ASN A 302 -20.98 6.23 -24.27
N ASN A 303 -19.77 6.67 -24.66
CA ASN A 303 -19.53 7.99 -25.28
C ASN A 303 -19.84 9.22 -24.39
N ARG A 304 -20.06 9.02 -23.08
CA ARG A 304 -20.26 10.10 -22.12
C ARG A 304 -19.21 10.02 -21.01
N SER A 305 -18.65 11.17 -20.68
CA SER A 305 -17.66 11.34 -19.61
C SER A 305 -18.33 11.90 -18.36
N TYR A 306 -18.07 11.28 -17.22
CA TYR A 306 -18.47 11.79 -15.92
C TYR A 306 -17.35 11.61 -14.89
N HIS A 307 -17.39 12.44 -13.87
CA HIS A 307 -16.47 12.41 -12.76
C HIS A 307 -17.10 11.68 -11.58
N TYR A 308 -16.47 10.59 -11.15
CA TYR A 308 -16.95 9.77 -10.06
C TYR A 308 -16.23 10.12 -8.76
N LEU A 309 -17.00 10.60 -7.78
CA LEU A 309 -16.52 10.87 -6.44
C LEU A 309 -17.21 9.90 -5.47
N ALA A 310 -16.47 9.23 -4.61
CA ALA A 310 -17.02 8.45 -3.51
C ALA A 310 -16.13 8.58 -2.29
N GLY A 311 -16.74 8.51 -1.11
CA GLY A 311 -16.06 8.81 0.13
C GLY A 311 -16.93 8.61 1.34
N TRP A 312 -16.45 9.14 2.45
CA TRP A 312 -17.22 9.33 3.67
C TRP A 312 -16.95 10.72 4.24
N VAL A 313 -17.94 11.27 4.92
CA VAL A 313 -17.87 12.59 5.55
C VAL A 313 -18.79 12.66 6.76
N TYR A 314 -18.31 13.25 7.85
CA TYR A 314 -19.10 13.50 9.05
C TYR A 314 -18.68 14.81 9.73
N VAL A 315 -19.56 15.34 10.57
CA VAL A 315 -19.21 16.45 11.47
C VAL A 315 -18.85 15.84 12.81
N LYS A 316 -17.69 16.21 13.35
CA LYS A 316 -17.13 15.67 14.59
C LYS A 316 -18.18 15.73 15.71
N ASP A 317 -18.37 14.60 16.39
CA ASP A 317 -19.29 14.40 17.51
C ASP A 317 -20.78 14.58 17.15
N GLN A 318 -21.14 14.47 15.86
CA GLN A 318 -22.52 14.56 15.38
C GLN A 318 -22.99 13.28 14.68
N GLU A 319 -24.27 12.97 14.83
CA GLU A 319 -24.90 11.80 14.21
C GLU A 319 -25.05 11.99 12.69
N THR A 320 -24.60 10.99 11.92
CA THR A 320 -24.64 11.00 10.46
C THR A 320 -25.96 10.48 9.88
N ARG A 321 -26.81 9.86 10.72
CA ARG A 321 -28.12 9.37 10.27
C ARG A 321 -29.02 10.54 9.88
N GLY A 322 -29.50 10.53 8.63
CA GLY A 322 -30.30 11.62 8.06
C GLY A 322 -29.49 12.83 7.57
N GLN A 323 -28.16 12.75 7.61
CA GLN A 323 -27.27 13.70 6.97
C GLN A 323 -27.48 13.74 5.45
N LYS A 324 -27.44 14.93 4.86
CA LYS A 324 -27.32 15.14 3.42
C LYS A 324 -25.93 15.65 3.09
N VAL A 325 -25.33 15.08 2.06
CA VAL A 325 -24.02 15.48 1.55
C VAL A 325 -24.21 16.06 0.15
N TYR A 326 -23.42 17.08 -0.16
CA TYR A 326 -23.33 17.69 -1.47
C TYR A 326 -21.86 17.88 -1.83
N VAL A 327 -21.53 17.73 -3.10
CA VAL A 327 -20.20 18.08 -3.62
C VAL A 327 -20.25 19.51 -4.11
N GLN A 328 -19.38 20.35 -3.58
CA GLN A 328 -19.14 21.71 -4.04
C GLN A 328 -17.90 21.71 -4.94
N ILE A 329 -18.01 22.23 -6.14
CA ILE A 329 -16.90 22.44 -7.07
C ILE A 329 -16.72 23.95 -7.24
N GLY A 330 -15.56 24.46 -6.84
CA GLY A 330 -15.12 25.82 -7.15
C GLY A 330 -14.37 25.86 -8.47
N ASN A 331 -14.81 26.70 -9.39
CA ASN A 331 -14.14 26.95 -10.66
C ASN A 331 -13.01 27.98 -10.50
N PRO A 332 -12.02 28.03 -11.42
CA PRO A 332 -10.91 28.98 -11.37
C PRO A 332 -11.33 30.46 -11.41
N ASP A 333 -12.51 30.76 -11.93
CA ASP A 333 -13.11 32.10 -11.98
C ASP A 333 -13.77 32.53 -10.65
N GLY A 334 -13.74 31.68 -9.63
CA GLY A 334 -14.35 31.91 -8.33
C GLY A 334 -15.84 31.52 -8.24
N SER A 335 -16.47 31.10 -9.33
CA SER A 335 -17.84 30.57 -9.31
C SER A 335 -17.88 29.20 -8.62
N VAL A 336 -19.02 28.88 -8.01
CA VAL A 336 -19.21 27.66 -7.23
C VAL A 336 -20.47 26.95 -7.68
N VAL A 337 -20.36 25.64 -7.90
CA VAL A 337 -21.49 24.78 -8.26
C VAL A 337 -21.62 23.65 -7.25
N HIS A 338 -22.84 23.35 -6.81
CA HIS A 338 -23.11 22.20 -5.94
C HIS A 338 -23.82 21.08 -6.67
N TYR A 339 -23.45 19.85 -6.34
CA TYR A 339 -24.01 18.62 -6.91
C TYR A 339 -24.53 17.72 -5.79
N SER A 340 -25.71 17.13 -6.02
CA SER A 340 -26.30 16.17 -5.07
C SER A 340 -25.50 14.86 -5.03
N THR A 341 -25.35 14.27 -3.85
CA THR A 341 -24.76 12.93 -3.68
C THR A 341 -25.81 11.90 -3.29
N MET A 342 -25.52 10.62 -3.53
CA MET A 342 -26.25 9.52 -2.87
C MET A 342 -25.56 9.17 -1.56
N SER A 343 -26.33 8.92 -0.50
CA SER A 343 -25.79 8.48 0.80
C SER A 343 -25.52 6.98 0.81
N LEU A 344 -24.47 6.56 1.51
CA LEU A 344 -24.04 5.18 1.67
C LEU A 344 -23.79 4.89 3.15
N GLU A 345 -24.09 3.66 3.58
CA GLU A 345 -23.66 3.16 4.90
C GLU A 345 -22.19 2.70 4.82
N ARG A 346 -21.43 3.06 5.85
CA ARG A 346 -19.98 2.87 6.04
C ARG A 346 -19.71 2.46 7.49
N THR A 347 -20.10 1.23 7.82
CA THR A 347 -19.86 0.65 9.15
C THR A 347 -18.38 0.49 9.48
N ASP A 348 -17.53 0.38 8.45
CA ASP A 348 -16.07 0.43 8.54
C ASP A 348 -15.58 1.77 9.10
N VAL A 349 -16.22 2.90 8.75
CA VAL A 349 -15.86 4.23 9.27
C VAL A 349 -16.23 4.35 10.74
N GLY A 350 -17.45 3.95 11.12
CA GLY A 350 -17.84 3.97 12.54
C GLY A 350 -16.99 3.02 13.39
N THR A 351 -16.59 1.88 12.85
CA THR A 351 -15.64 0.97 13.53
C THR A 351 -14.24 1.59 13.63
N GLY A 352 -13.73 2.18 12.54
CA GLY A 352 -12.40 2.76 12.48
C GLY A 352 -12.20 3.94 13.44
N PHE A 353 -13.24 4.74 13.66
CA PHE A 353 -13.23 5.84 14.64
C PHE A 353 -13.80 5.45 16.01
N ASN A 354 -14.13 4.16 16.21
CA ASN A 354 -14.78 3.65 17.43
C ASN A 354 -16.02 4.46 17.84
N ASN A 355 -16.82 4.88 16.86
CA ASN A 355 -18.01 5.68 17.06
C ASN A 355 -19.12 5.30 16.05
N PRO A 356 -20.17 4.57 16.48
CA PRO A 356 -21.24 4.11 15.59
C PRO A 356 -22.11 5.23 15.02
N LEU A 357 -22.01 6.46 15.54
CA LEU A 357 -22.69 7.64 15.01
C LEU A 357 -22.26 7.97 13.57
N TYR A 358 -21.12 7.44 13.11
CA TYR A 358 -20.55 7.70 11.78
C TYR A 358 -20.86 6.62 10.73
N ASN A 359 -21.72 5.64 11.06
CA ASN A 359 -22.06 4.57 10.13
C ASN A 359 -22.78 5.07 8.87
N ALA A 360 -23.54 6.16 8.92
CA ALA A 360 -24.23 6.72 7.76
C ALA A 360 -23.43 7.87 7.08
N SER A 361 -22.10 7.87 7.20
CA SER A 361 -21.23 8.93 6.69
C SER A 361 -20.89 8.82 5.20
N GLY A 362 -21.16 7.69 4.56
CA GLY A 362 -20.75 7.42 3.18
C GLY A 362 -21.51 8.25 2.15
N PHE A 363 -20.86 8.52 1.03
CA PHE A 363 -21.51 9.13 -0.13
C PHE A 363 -20.89 8.72 -1.45
N ASN A 364 -21.63 8.89 -2.55
CA ASN A 364 -21.08 8.93 -3.90
C ASN A 364 -21.76 10.00 -4.77
N ALA A 365 -21.06 10.45 -5.82
CA ALA A 365 -21.53 11.42 -6.79
C ALA A 365 -21.03 11.04 -8.20
N ARG A 366 -21.87 11.25 -9.20
CA ARG A 366 -21.53 11.10 -10.63
C ARG A 366 -21.79 12.43 -11.32
N ILE A 367 -20.76 13.23 -11.46
CA ILE A 367 -20.85 14.60 -11.94
C ILE A 367 -20.62 14.60 -13.45
N PRO A 368 -21.60 15.00 -14.28
CA PRO A 368 -21.42 15.00 -15.73
C PRO A 368 -20.34 16.01 -16.15
N LEU A 369 -19.42 15.62 -17.04
CA LEU A 369 -18.36 16.49 -17.56
C LEU A 369 -18.83 17.37 -18.73
N LYS A 370 -20.15 17.60 -18.85
CA LYS A 370 -20.70 18.56 -19.80
C LYS A 370 -20.63 19.97 -19.19
N ASP A 371 -20.28 20.95 -20.03
CA ASP A 371 -20.21 22.40 -19.74
C ASP A 371 -18.85 22.99 -19.35
N GLY A 372 -17.71 22.38 -19.71
CA GLY A 372 -16.40 23.01 -19.47
C GLY A 372 -15.98 23.09 -18.00
N LEU A 373 -16.61 22.28 -17.13
CA LEU A 373 -16.13 22.04 -15.77
C LEU A 373 -14.83 21.22 -15.83
N ASP A 374 -13.71 21.88 -15.58
CA ASP A 374 -12.43 21.21 -15.33
C ASP A 374 -12.36 20.81 -13.85
N ILE A 375 -12.86 19.62 -13.54
CA ILE A 375 -12.88 19.08 -12.17
C ILE A 375 -11.47 18.72 -11.68
N ALA A 376 -10.50 18.54 -12.60
CA ALA A 376 -9.10 18.34 -12.26
C ALA A 376 -8.42 19.66 -11.83
N ALA A 377 -8.89 20.81 -12.33
CA ALA A 377 -8.43 22.14 -11.90
C ALA A 377 -9.28 22.77 -10.77
N GLY A 378 -10.47 22.24 -10.50
CA GLY A 378 -11.43 22.79 -9.54
C GLY A 378 -11.16 22.40 -8.08
N ILE A 379 -11.54 23.30 -7.16
CA ILE A 379 -11.46 23.05 -5.72
C ILE A 379 -12.69 22.24 -5.28
N ILE A 380 -12.49 20.99 -4.84
CA ILE A 380 -13.56 20.12 -4.34
C ILE A 380 -13.75 20.35 -2.83
N ARG A 381 -14.97 20.67 -2.40
CA ARG A 381 -15.39 20.68 -0.98
C ARG A 381 -16.65 19.84 -0.80
N LEU A 382 -16.90 19.38 0.41
CA LEU A 382 -18.11 18.65 0.78
C LEU A 382 -18.98 19.54 1.67
N VAL A 383 -20.25 19.70 1.30
CA VAL A 383 -21.24 20.40 2.13
C VAL A 383 -22.09 19.36 2.83
N VAL A 384 -22.11 19.44 4.15
CA VAL A 384 -22.88 18.56 5.02
C VAL A 384 -24.04 19.33 5.61
N LYS A 385 -25.26 18.84 5.41
CA LYS A 385 -26.46 19.35 6.06
C LYS A 385 -27.03 18.28 6.96
N ASN A 386 -27.08 18.55 8.26
CA ASN A 386 -27.67 17.66 9.26
C ASN A 386 -28.59 18.46 10.19
N ARG A 387 -29.10 17.81 11.25
CA ARG A 387 -30.02 18.45 12.21
C ARG A 387 -29.43 19.65 12.96
N ASN A 388 -28.10 19.72 13.06
CA ASN A 388 -27.38 20.77 13.80
C ASN A 388 -26.93 21.93 12.91
N GLY A 389 -27.24 21.90 11.60
CA GLY A 389 -26.92 22.98 10.67
C GLY A 389 -26.30 22.50 9.36
N ILE A 390 -25.70 23.46 8.65
CA ILE A 390 -24.96 23.24 7.42
C ILE A 390 -23.48 23.51 7.72
N TYR A 391 -22.60 22.67 7.21
CA TYR A 391 -21.16 22.73 7.41
C TYR A 391 -20.45 22.49 6.08
N VAL A 392 -19.36 23.20 5.82
CA VAL A 392 -18.57 23.03 4.60
C VAL A 392 -17.19 22.50 4.99
N SER A 393 -16.72 21.46 4.31
CA SER A 393 -15.40 20.90 4.54
C SER A 393 -14.30 21.85 4.06
N HIS A 394 -13.09 21.62 4.56
CA HIS A 394 -11.90 22.14 3.90
C HIS A 394 -11.74 21.51 2.52
N GLU A 395 -10.88 22.11 1.70
CA GLU A 395 -10.60 21.66 0.34
C GLU A 395 -10.02 20.25 0.34
N TRP A 396 -10.56 19.39 -0.51
CA TRP A 396 -9.96 18.10 -0.76
C TRP A 396 -8.68 18.29 -1.57
N LYS A 397 -7.56 17.81 -1.02
CA LYS A 397 -6.29 17.67 -1.71
C LYS A 397 -6.00 16.18 -1.81
N GLU A 398 -5.70 15.72 -3.03
CA GLU A 398 -5.33 14.33 -3.29
C GLU A 398 -4.27 13.87 -2.28
N GLY A 399 -4.56 12.78 -1.57
CA GLY A 399 -3.86 12.45 -0.34
C GLY A 399 -2.39 12.15 -0.58
N LEU A 400 -1.48 13.06 -0.19
CA LEU A 400 -0.01 12.92 -0.01
C LEU A 400 0.82 12.15 -1.07
N GLY A 401 0.22 11.67 -2.15
CA GLY A 401 0.78 10.91 -3.25
C GLY A 401 0.77 11.78 -4.50
N SER A 402 1.98 12.13 -4.93
CA SER A 402 2.36 12.80 -6.18
C SER A 402 1.22 13.17 -7.16
N SER A 403 0.66 14.36 -7.02
CA SER A 403 0.26 15.15 -8.18
C SER A 403 0.92 16.52 -8.12
N ALA A 404 1.60 16.86 -9.21
CA ALA A 404 2.33 18.10 -9.37
C ALA A 404 1.32 19.25 -9.39
N THR A 405 1.26 20.04 -8.32
CA THR A 405 0.53 21.31 -8.30
C THR A 405 1.15 22.23 -9.33
N THR A 406 0.41 22.49 -10.40
CA THR A 406 0.72 23.50 -11.41
C THR A 406 0.64 24.90 -10.80
N GLY A 407 1.78 25.57 -10.70
CA GLY A 407 1.92 26.86 -11.38
C GLY A 407 1.70 28.17 -10.61
N LYS A 408 1.84 28.24 -9.28
CA LYS A 408 2.25 29.50 -8.63
C LYS A 408 3.44 29.23 -7.72
N LEU A 409 4.60 29.79 -8.06
CA LEU A 409 5.76 29.81 -7.14
C LEU A 409 5.37 30.64 -5.92
N SER A 410 5.04 29.97 -4.82
CA SER A 410 4.89 30.64 -3.53
C SER A 410 6.27 31.10 -3.03
N PHE A 411 6.27 32.11 -2.16
CA PHE A 411 7.48 32.55 -1.47
C PHE A 411 8.15 31.38 -0.72
N PHE A 412 7.36 30.46 -0.16
CA PHE A 412 7.84 29.26 0.50
C PHE A 412 8.65 28.34 -0.44
N VAL A 413 8.15 28.09 -1.65
CA VAL A 413 8.83 27.29 -2.66
C VAL A 413 10.15 27.96 -3.07
N VAL A 414 10.14 29.28 -3.33
CA VAL A 414 11.35 30.05 -3.69
C VAL A 414 12.43 29.92 -2.61
N VAL A 415 12.06 30.10 -1.33
CA VAL A 415 13.01 30.03 -0.21
C VAL A 415 13.62 28.64 -0.08
N ASN A 416 12.84 27.56 -0.25
CA ASN A 416 13.38 26.20 -0.21
C ASN A 416 14.41 25.95 -1.31
N TRP A 417 14.11 26.38 -2.54
CA TRP A 417 15.03 26.27 -3.67
C TRP A 417 16.29 27.10 -3.47
N LEU A 418 16.16 28.33 -2.98
CA LEU A 418 17.31 29.19 -2.69
C LEU A 418 18.24 28.55 -1.66
N LEU A 419 17.70 28.07 -0.53
CA LEU A 419 18.49 27.49 0.56
C LEU A 419 19.19 26.18 0.15
N VAL A 420 18.52 25.31 -0.64
CA VAL A 420 19.16 24.08 -1.12
C VAL A 420 20.29 24.41 -2.10
N ILE A 421 20.11 25.39 -2.99
CA ILE A 421 21.15 25.83 -3.94
C ILE A 421 22.33 26.45 -3.18
N ILE A 422 22.09 27.32 -2.20
CA ILE A 422 23.14 27.89 -1.35
C ILE A 422 23.93 26.79 -0.65
N THR A 423 23.24 25.84 -0.01
CA THR A 423 23.90 24.71 0.67
C THR A 423 24.75 23.90 -0.30
N CYS A 424 24.23 23.62 -1.51
CA CYS A 424 24.96 22.91 -2.56
C CYS A 424 26.22 23.66 -3.00
N MET A 425 26.13 24.98 -3.20
CA MET A 425 27.29 25.81 -3.59
C MET A 425 28.35 25.83 -2.48
N ILE A 426 27.96 25.98 -1.21
CA ILE A 426 28.89 25.96 -0.08
C ILE A 426 29.57 24.59 0.03
N LEU A 427 28.82 23.48 -0.08
CA LEU A 427 29.39 22.13 -0.04
C LEU A 427 30.41 21.90 -1.17
N ILE A 428 30.06 22.25 -2.40
CA ILE A 428 30.96 22.12 -3.56
C ILE A 428 32.22 22.98 -3.36
N ALA A 429 32.06 24.25 -3.00
CA ALA A 429 33.19 25.15 -2.77
C ALA A 429 34.09 24.68 -1.63
N ALA A 430 33.50 24.20 -0.53
CA ALA A 430 34.24 23.69 0.62
C ALA A 430 35.04 22.42 0.28
N ILE A 431 34.41 21.44 -0.37
CA ILE A 431 35.06 20.17 -0.75
C ILE A 431 36.11 20.38 -1.83
N TRP A 432 35.86 21.28 -2.79
CA TRP A 432 36.86 21.65 -3.79
C TRP A 432 38.08 22.28 -3.10
N ARG A 433 37.86 23.25 -2.22
CA ARG A 433 38.94 23.97 -1.52
C ARG A 433 39.71 23.06 -0.56
N ASP A 434 39.05 22.15 0.14
CA ASP A 434 39.65 21.32 1.18
C ASP A 434 39.02 19.92 1.21
N ARG A 435 39.55 19.01 0.38
CA ARG A 435 39.06 17.63 0.27
C ARG A 435 39.17 16.85 1.58
N SER A 436 40.03 17.28 2.52
CA SER A 436 40.15 16.64 3.84
C SER A 436 38.85 16.69 4.64
N LEU A 437 37.93 17.60 4.31
CA LEU A 437 36.60 17.67 4.91
C LEU A 437 35.77 16.41 4.69
N LEU A 438 36.04 15.62 3.64
CA LEU A 438 35.38 14.34 3.40
C LEU A 438 35.69 13.27 4.47
N LEU A 439 36.73 13.48 5.29
CA LEU A 439 37.03 12.60 6.43
C LEU A 439 36.15 12.88 7.64
N LYS A 440 35.46 14.01 7.67
CA LYS A 440 34.63 14.44 8.80
C LYS A 440 33.24 13.81 8.69
N PRO A 441 32.82 12.96 9.65
CA PRO A 441 31.47 12.40 9.61
C PRO A 441 30.38 13.45 9.64
N SER A 442 30.58 14.59 10.30
CA SER A 442 29.58 15.67 10.31
C SER A 442 29.32 16.21 8.89
N ILE A 443 30.36 16.42 8.09
CA ILE A 443 30.25 16.83 6.69
C ILE A 443 29.57 15.72 5.85
N MET A 444 29.90 14.46 6.09
CA MET A 444 29.26 13.33 5.40
C MET A 444 27.77 13.21 5.73
N VAL A 445 27.37 13.39 6.99
CA VAL A 445 25.93 13.45 7.36
C VAL A 445 25.25 14.61 6.64
N VAL A 446 25.85 15.80 6.61
CA VAL A 446 25.29 16.95 5.87
C VAL A 446 25.16 16.64 4.38
N LEU A 447 26.15 15.99 3.75
CA LEU A 447 26.07 15.57 2.34
C LEU A 447 24.91 14.60 2.09
N PHE A 448 24.77 13.55 2.91
CA PHE A 448 23.68 12.59 2.75
C PHE A 448 22.33 13.22 3.07
N PHE A 449 22.24 14.06 4.10
CA PHE A 449 21.01 14.78 4.43
C PHE A 449 20.62 15.76 3.31
N HIS A 450 21.60 16.41 2.69
CA HIS A 450 21.37 17.28 1.54
C HIS A 450 20.71 16.51 0.39
N VAL A 451 21.28 15.36 0.02
CA VAL A 451 20.75 14.51 -1.06
C VAL A 451 19.41 13.87 -0.71
N MET A 452 19.26 13.33 0.49
CA MET A 452 18.10 12.50 0.88
C MET A 452 16.92 13.30 1.43
N CYS A 453 17.16 14.51 1.95
CA CYS A 453 16.15 15.31 2.65
C CYS A 453 15.99 16.72 2.05
N GLN A 454 17.06 17.51 1.88
CA GLN A 454 16.93 18.89 1.38
C GLN A 454 16.42 18.95 -0.06
N TRP A 455 16.98 18.13 -0.96
CA TRP A 455 16.51 18.08 -2.35
C TRP A 455 15.06 17.61 -2.44
N GLY A 456 14.69 16.55 -1.71
CA GLY A 456 13.30 16.12 -1.61
C GLY A 456 12.39 17.25 -1.11
N SER A 457 12.83 18.00 -0.09
CA SER A 457 12.05 19.12 0.48
C SER A 457 11.86 20.27 -0.50
N ALA A 458 12.84 20.54 -1.37
CA ALA A 458 12.73 21.60 -2.38
C ALA A 458 11.84 21.15 -3.56
N ILE A 459 11.98 19.91 -4.01
CA ILE A 459 11.17 19.32 -5.09
C ILE A 459 9.68 19.29 -4.68
N ASP A 460 9.38 18.87 -3.46
CA ASP A 460 8.02 18.73 -2.93
C ASP A 460 7.54 19.94 -2.11
N ALA A 461 8.20 21.10 -2.23
CA ALA A 461 7.93 22.26 -1.37
C ALA A 461 6.45 22.71 -1.39
N GLY A 462 5.79 22.68 -2.55
CA GLY A 462 4.36 23.04 -2.65
C GLY A 462 3.43 22.05 -1.91
N ARG A 463 3.78 20.75 -1.92
CA ARG A 463 3.06 19.74 -1.14
C ARG A 463 3.29 19.92 0.36
N ILE A 464 4.53 20.23 0.76
CA ILE A 464 4.87 20.49 2.17
C ILE A 464 4.12 21.72 2.69
N GLU A 465 4.11 22.81 1.91
CA GLU A 465 3.39 24.05 2.25
C GLU A 465 1.90 23.82 2.46
N SER A 466 1.29 22.98 1.62
CA SER A 466 -0.13 22.69 1.67
C SER A 466 -0.52 21.62 2.70
N ALA A 467 0.41 20.73 3.06
CA ALA A 467 0.16 19.62 3.97
C ALA A 467 0.39 19.97 5.46
N LEU A 468 1.29 20.91 5.77
CA LEU A 468 1.65 21.22 7.16
C LEU A 468 0.89 22.42 7.73
N PRO A 469 0.40 22.35 8.98
CA PRO A 469 -0.12 23.52 9.70
C PRO A 469 0.89 24.67 9.80
N GLN A 470 2.18 24.36 10.00
CA GLN A 470 3.27 25.34 10.09
C GLN A 470 4.45 24.91 9.22
N PRO A 471 4.43 25.20 7.90
CA PRO A 471 5.41 24.67 6.96
C PRO A 471 6.82 25.25 7.16
N TRP A 472 6.96 26.44 7.74
CA TRP A 472 8.25 27.07 8.02
C TRP A 472 9.12 26.31 9.04
N ILE A 473 8.49 25.56 9.96
CA ILE A 473 9.23 24.68 10.86
C ILE A 473 9.93 23.58 10.03
N PHE A 474 9.25 23.05 9.02
CA PHE A 474 9.85 22.05 8.14
C PHE A 474 11.07 22.61 7.41
N VAL A 475 11.01 23.87 6.94
CA VAL A 475 12.16 24.56 6.31
C VAL A 475 13.31 24.73 7.29
N LEU A 476 13.04 25.09 8.55
CA LEU A 476 14.09 25.17 9.56
C LEU A 476 14.77 23.80 9.78
N LEU A 477 13.99 22.73 9.86
CA LEU A 477 14.50 21.37 10.06
C LEU A 477 15.22 20.81 8.83
N SER A 478 14.67 21.02 7.63
CA SER A 478 15.21 20.46 6.38
C SER A 478 16.33 21.33 5.82
N GLN A 479 16.17 22.65 5.80
CA GLN A 479 17.13 23.58 5.21
C GLN A 479 18.07 24.24 6.23
N GLY A 480 17.55 24.57 7.42
CA GLY A 480 18.34 25.21 8.47
C GLY A 480 19.36 24.27 9.11
N PHE A 481 18.99 23.02 9.39
CA PHE A 481 19.90 22.05 10.00
C PHE A 481 21.20 21.82 9.19
N PRO A 482 21.16 21.53 7.88
CA PRO A 482 22.37 21.30 7.10
C PRO A 482 23.22 22.56 6.97
N LEU A 483 22.58 23.73 6.80
CA LEU A 483 23.29 24.99 6.64
C LEU A 483 24.05 25.39 7.92
N ILE A 484 23.36 25.37 9.07
CA ILE A 484 23.95 25.70 10.38
C ILE A 484 24.99 24.63 10.76
N GLY A 485 24.66 23.35 10.56
CA GLY A 485 25.57 22.24 10.79
C GLY A 485 26.86 22.38 10.00
N LEU A 486 26.74 22.71 8.70
CA LEU A 486 27.86 22.91 7.79
C LEU A 486 28.77 24.05 8.25
N ILE A 487 28.22 25.22 8.61
CA ILE A 487 29.02 26.38 9.04
C ILE A 487 30.00 25.99 10.14
N VAL A 488 29.52 25.36 11.22
CA VAL A 488 30.39 24.95 12.34
C VAL A 488 31.33 23.82 11.93
N SER A 489 30.84 22.84 11.16
CA SER A 489 31.65 21.72 10.67
C SER A 489 32.78 22.13 9.73
N LEU A 490 32.74 23.30 9.09
CA LEU A 490 33.86 23.80 8.27
C LEU A 490 35.06 24.27 9.11
N PHE A 491 34.81 24.71 10.36
CA PHE A 491 35.86 25.27 11.22
C PHE A 491 36.38 24.27 12.25
N THR A 492 35.54 23.35 12.75
CA THR A 492 35.95 22.39 13.79
C THR A 492 36.90 21.32 13.25
N ALA A 493 37.87 20.89 14.07
CA ALA A 493 38.79 19.76 13.81
C ALA A 493 39.53 19.76 12.45
N ARG A 494 39.59 20.90 11.75
CA ARG A 494 40.12 21.00 10.39
C ARG A 494 41.59 20.60 10.28
N GLY A 495 42.42 21.00 11.24
CA GLY A 495 43.83 20.61 11.29
C GLY A 495 44.03 19.09 11.40
N THR A 496 43.20 18.43 12.22
CA THR A 496 43.24 16.96 12.36
C THR A 496 42.82 16.27 11.07
N ALA A 497 41.76 16.75 10.42
CA ALA A 497 41.30 16.21 9.15
C ALA A 497 42.38 16.33 8.06
N ARG A 498 43.03 17.49 7.92
CA ARG A 498 44.13 17.68 6.95
C ARG A 498 45.33 16.77 7.21
N HIS A 499 45.72 16.61 8.47
CA HIS A 499 46.80 15.69 8.85
C HIS A 499 46.45 14.24 8.48
N LEU A 500 45.23 13.79 8.78
CA LEU A 500 44.77 12.44 8.41
C LEU A 500 44.64 12.26 6.89
N TRP A 501 44.22 13.30 6.17
CA TRP A 501 44.16 13.29 4.72
C TRP A 501 45.55 13.09 4.12
N GLY A 502 46.55 13.81 4.62
CA GLY A 502 47.95 13.62 4.24
C GLY A 502 48.41 12.16 4.39
N ARG A 503 48.04 11.50 5.50
CA ARG A 503 48.35 10.07 5.71
C ARG A 503 47.63 9.13 4.72
N ILE A 504 46.39 9.44 4.35
CA ILE A 504 45.60 8.62 3.42
C ILE A 504 46.11 8.76 1.99
N THR A 505 46.55 9.95 1.59
CA THR A 505 47.03 10.25 0.25
C THR A 505 48.53 10.04 0.06
N ALA A 506 49.30 9.94 1.15
CA ALA A 506 50.71 9.58 1.09
C ALA A 506 50.84 8.16 0.53
N ASP A 507 51.82 7.96 -0.36
CA ASP A 507 52.14 6.63 -0.89
C ASP A 507 53.00 5.85 0.12
N ASN A 508 52.48 5.71 1.34
CA ASN A 508 53.17 5.01 2.40
C ASN A 508 53.21 3.52 2.06
N PRO A 509 54.38 2.85 2.23
CA PRO A 509 54.50 1.42 2.00
C PRO A 509 53.56 0.69 2.95
N VAL A 510 52.52 0.12 2.35
CA VAL A 510 51.51 -0.68 3.03
C VAL A 510 52.14 -2.02 3.39
N ASP A 511 52.10 -2.39 4.66
CA ASP A 511 52.51 -3.72 5.12
C ASP A 511 51.45 -4.77 4.70
N PRO A 512 51.75 -5.63 3.71
CA PRO A 512 50.80 -6.62 3.23
C PRO A 512 50.46 -7.66 4.29
N ALA A 513 51.39 -8.00 5.20
CA ALA A 513 51.14 -9.00 6.25
C ALA A 513 50.08 -8.51 7.23
N ARG A 514 50.16 -7.24 7.67
CA ARG A 514 49.13 -6.63 8.52
C ARG A 514 47.76 -6.63 7.86
N LYS A 515 47.67 -6.31 6.56
CA LYS A 515 46.37 -6.33 5.85
C LYS A 515 45.79 -7.73 5.74
N THR A 516 46.62 -8.73 5.42
CA THR A 516 46.19 -10.12 5.32
C THR A 516 45.68 -10.66 6.65
N TRP A 517 46.37 -10.38 7.77
CA TRP A 517 45.90 -10.77 9.11
C TRP A 517 44.62 -10.05 9.53
N ALA A 518 44.50 -8.76 9.26
CA ALA A 518 43.26 -8.02 9.52
C ALA A 518 42.08 -8.60 8.73
N TRP A 519 42.30 -8.91 7.45
CA TRP A 519 41.33 -9.56 6.58
C TRP A 519 40.95 -10.95 7.11
N ALA A 520 41.92 -11.77 7.51
CA ALA A 520 41.68 -13.12 8.02
C ALA A 520 40.84 -13.12 9.31
N ILE A 521 41.16 -12.26 10.28
CA ILE A 521 40.40 -12.14 11.54
C ILE A 521 38.95 -11.75 11.25
N LEU A 522 38.74 -10.75 10.38
CA LEU A 522 37.40 -10.30 10.00
C LEU A 522 36.64 -11.36 9.19
N ALA A 523 37.32 -12.10 8.31
CA ALA A 523 36.73 -13.18 7.53
C ALA A 523 36.24 -14.33 8.41
N VAL A 524 37.03 -14.73 9.42
CA VAL A 524 36.62 -15.76 10.39
C VAL A 524 35.40 -15.29 11.19
N CYS A 525 35.37 -14.04 11.64
CA CYS A 525 34.22 -13.48 12.35
C CYS A 525 32.97 -13.45 11.47
N PHE A 526 33.10 -13.01 10.22
CA PHE A 526 32.01 -12.96 9.24
C PHE A 526 31.48 -14.36 8.93
N ALA A 527 32.35 -15.30 8.57
CA ALA A 527 31.97 -16.68 8.26
C ALA A 527 31.34 -17.40 9.46
N GLY A 528 31.92 -17.24 10.65
CA GLY A 528 31.39 -17.79 11.89
C GLY A 528 29.98 -17.28 12.18
N PHE A 529 29.73 -15.98 12.02
CA PHE A 529 28.39 -15.44 12.21
C PHE A 529 27.40 -15.92 11.14
N ILE A 530 27.79 -15.96 9.86
CA ILE A 530 26.93 -16.48 8.79
C ILE A 530 26.56 -17.95 9.05
N ALA A 531 27.49 -18.76 9.54
CA ALA A 531 27.21 -20.15 9.91
C ALA A 531 26.20 -20.24 11.06
N ILE A 532 26.36 -19.42 12.11
CA ILE A 532 25.40 -19.33 13.22
C ILE A 532 24.03 -18.84 12.73
N TYR A 533 23.99 -17.87 11.81
CA TYR A 533 22.74 -17.38 11.23
C TYR A 533 22.04 -18.49 10.43
N LEU A 534 22.78 -19.21 9.58
CA LEU A 534 22.24 -20.29 8.75
C LEU A 534 21.85 -21.54 9.55
N SER A 535 22.37 -21.73 10.76
CA SER A 535 21.89 -22.79 11.66
C SER A 535 20.50 -22.50 12.21
N HIS A 536 20.07 -21.24 12.22
CA HIS A 536 18.75 -20.82 12.69
C HIS A 536 17.78 -20.54 11.54
N VAL A 537 18.28 -19.97 10.44
CA VAL A 537 17.50 -19.68 9.24
C VAL A 537 17.92 -20.62 8.13
N GLN A 538 17.03 -21.56 7.77
CA GLN A 538 17.30 -22.49 6.68
C GLN A 538 17.59 -21.71 5.39
N PHE A 539 18.62 -22.10 4.64
CA PHE A 539 19.02 -21.40 3.42
C PHE A 539 17.86 -21.20 2.43
N ARG A 540 16.97 -22.20 2.31
CA ARG A 540 15.79 -22.15 1.44
C ARG A 540 14.74 -21.12 1.85
N SER A 541 14.75 -20.71 3.13
CA SER A 541 13.85 -19.68 3.68
C SER A 541 14.47 -18.27 3.66
N THR A 542 15.70 -18.13 3.14
CA THR A 542 16.35 -16.82 3.05
C THR A 542 15.75 -15.97 1.94
N GLY A 543 15.73 -14.65 2.14
CA GLY A 543 15.21 -13.71 1.15
C GLY A 543 15.99 -13.75 -0.17
N LEU A 544 17.29 -14.03 -0.16
CA LEU A 544 18.09 -14.15 -1.39
C LEU A 544 17.69 -15.36 -2.22
N TYR A 545 17.57 -16.53 -1.59
CA TYR A 545 17.20 -17.76 -2.29
C TYR A 545 15.82 -17.64 -2.93
N THR A 546 14.86 -17.09 -2.17
CA THR A 546 13.48 -16.92 -2.62
C THR A 546 13.31 -15.89 -3.73
N ILE A 547 14.23 -14.92 -3.89
CA ILE A 547 14.25 -14.04 -5.08
C ILE A 547 14.40 -14.87 -6.37
N PHE A 548 15.18 -15.95 -6.34
CA PHE A 548 15.41 -16.79 -7.53
C PHE A 548 14.42 -17.95 -7.63
N SER A 549 14.04 -18.58 -6.51
CA SER A 549 13.15 -19.74 -6.54
C SER A 549 11.67 -19.37 -6.62
N SER A 550 11.24 -18.30 -5.94
CA SER A 550 9.83 -17.93 -5.79
C SER A 550 9.70 -16.41 -5.56
N PRO A 551 9.90 -15.57 -6.59
CA PRO A 551 10.05 -14.13 -6.45
C PRO A 551 8.90 -13.44 -5.69
N LEU A 552 7.67 -13.93 -5.86
CA LEU A 552 6.47 -13.42 -5.18
C LEU A 552 6.49 -13.61 -3.65
N GLU A 553 7.18 -14.64 -3.14
CA GLU A 553 7.30 -14.93 -1.70
C GLU A 553 8.51 -14.26 -1.05
N SER A 554 9.42 -13.70 -1.85
CA SER A 554 10.67 -13.09 -1.38
C SER A 554 10.50 -12.01 -0.31
N GLY A 555 9.39 -11.26 -0.37
CA GLY A 555 9.07 -10.24 0.63
C GLY A 555 8.76 -10.84 2.00
N LEU A 556 7.97 -11.90 2.03
CA LEU A 556 7.64 -12.61 3.25
C LEU A 556 8.88 -13.32 3.81
N ALA A 557 9.64 -14.00 2.96
CA ALA A 557 10.87 -14.69 3.35
C ALA A 557 11.92 -13.74 3.94
N ARG A 558 12.10 -12.55 3.36
CA ARG A 558 12.96 -11.50 3.94
C ARG A 558 12.50 -11.10 5.34
N ASP A 559 11.21 -10.87 5.51
CA ASP A 559 10.68 -10.42 6.79
C ASP A 559 10.79 -11.54 7.85
N MET A 560 10.53 -12.80 7.49
CA MET A 560 10.71 -13.95 8.37
C MET A 560 12.17 -14.21 8.74
N SER A 561 13.11 -14.04 7.80
CA SER A 561 14.53 -14.35 8.00
C SER A 561 15.30 -13.33 8.84
N VAL A 562 14.79 -12.10 8.99
CA VAL A 562 15.48 -11.05 9.77
C VAL A 562 14.58 -10.37 10.80
N LYS A 563 13.38 -9.95 10.40
CA LYS A 563 12.52 -9.09 11.21
C LYS A 563 11.85 -9.87 12.33
N PHE A 564 11.36 -11.06 12.00
CA PHE A 564 10.63 -11.96 12.91
C PHE A 564 11.51 -13.04 13.55
N LEU A 565 12.83 -12.84 13.58
CA LEU A 565 13.70 -13.68 14.40
C LEU A 565 13.40 -13.44 15.89
N ASP A 566 13.03 -14.52 16.59
CA ASP A 566 12.78 -14.52 18.03
C ASP A 566 14.04 -14.18 18.82
N ASN A 567 15.20 -14.62 18.31
CA ASN A 567 16.49 -14.35 18.93
C ASN A 567 16.98 -12.93 18.63
N ALA A 568 16.90 -12.05 19.63
CA ALA A 568 17.37 -10.68 19.53
C ALA A 568 18.87 -10.58 19.20
N PHE A 569 19.70 -11.50 19.72
CA PHE A 569 21.14 -11.53 19.44
C PHE A 569 21.42 -11.73 17.95
N LEU A 570 20.72 -12.66 17.29
CA LEU A 570 20.87 -12.89 15.85
C LEU A 570 20.37 -11.71 15.03
N ARG A 571 19.24 -11.12 15.41
CA ARG A 571 18.68 -9.97 14.70
C ARG A 571 19.59 -8.75 14.74
N TYR A 572 20.14 -8.41 15.92
CA TYR A 572 21.09 -7.29 16.05
C TYR A 572 22.47 -7.65 15.48
N GLY A 573 22.93 -8.88 15.73
CA GLY A 573 24.20 -9.39 15.22
C GLY A 573 24.25 -9.37 13.69
N HIS A 574 23.15 -9.75 13.01
CA HIS A 574 23.06 -9.72 11.55
C HIS A 574 23.26 -8.29 11.03
N ASN A 575 22.57 -7.30 11.63
CA ASN A 575 22.73 -5.91 11.22
C ASN A 575 24.16 -5.39 11.47
N ILE A 576 24.79 -5.77 12.58
CA ILE A 576 26.19 -5.42 12.87
C ILE A 576 27.13 -6.07 11.83
N VAL A 577 26.94 -7.35 11.51
CA VAL A 577 27.77 -8.04 10.52
C VAL A 577 27.66 -7.40 9.14
N MET A 578 26.45 -7.01 8.73
CA MET A 578 26.24 -6.38 7.43
C MET A 578 26.67 -4.91 7.39
N ALA A 579 26.59 -4.18 8.50
CA ALA A 579 26.97 -2.77 8.56
C ALA A 579 28.44 -2.53 8.91
N VAL A 580 29.10 -3.50 9.57
CA VAL A 580 30.47 -3.35 10.09
C VAL A 580 31.45 -4.31 9.42
N PHE A 581 31.24 -5.61 9.58
CA PHE A 581 32.22 -6.61 9.16
C PHE A 581 32.30 -6.74 7.64
N ALA A 582 31.16 -6.85 6.96
CA ALA A 582 31.13 -7.03 5.51
C ALA A 582 31.75 -5.84 4.74
N PRO A 583 31.46 -4.56 5.07
CA PRO A 583 32.09 -3.44 4.39
C PRO A 583 33.60 -3.33 4.65
N LEU A 584 34.05 -3.51 5.90
CA LEU A 584 35.48 -3.51 6.23
C LEU A 584 36.23 -4.61 5.47
N LEU A 585 35.67 -5.82 5.49
CA LEU A 585 36.25 -6.98 4.83
C LEU A 585 36.32 -6.79 3.31
N ALA A 586 35.29 -6.20 2.69
CA ALA A 586 35.26 -5.90 1.26
C ALA A 586 36.34 -4.90 0.86
N VAL A 587 36.54 -3.81 1.63
CA VAL A 587 37.62 -2.84 1.31
C VAL A 587 38.99 -3.48 1.45
N LEU A 588 39.22 -4.24 2.52
CA LEU A 588 40.49 -4.95 2.71
C LEU A 588 40.74 -5.95 1.58
N ALA A 589 39.74 -6.74 1.19
CA ALA A 589 39.83 -7.69 0.09
C ALA A 589 40.24 -6.99 -1.22
N VAL A 590 39.60 -5.86 -1.55
CA VAL A 590 39.93 -5.09 -2.76
C VAL A 590 41.34 -4.48 -2.68
N GLN A 591 41.76 -4.00 -1.51
CA GLN A 591 43.11 -3.47 -1.35
C GLN A 591 44.18 -4.56 -1.50
N VAL A 592 43.97 -5.73 -0.90
CA VAL A 592 44.86 -6.91 -1.05
C VAL A 592 44.87 -7.37 -2.52
N MET A 593 43.70 -7.46 -3.15
CA MET A 593 43.56 -7.78 -4.58
C MET A 593 44.40 -6.83 -5.45
N LEU A 594 44.33 -5.52 -5.23
CA LEU A 594 45.09 -4.55 -6.01
C LEU A 594 46.62 -4.70 -5.84
N VAL A 595 47.09 -5.03 -4.63
CA VAL A 595 48.51 -5.29 -4.38
C VAL A 595 48.97 -6.54 -5.16
N HIS A 596 48.21 -7.63 -5.11
CA HIS A 596 48.55 -8.85 -5.84
C HIS A 596 48.42 -8.70 -7.35
N TRP A 597 47.43 -7.92 -7.82
CA TRP A 597 47.25 -7.57 -9.23
C TRP A 597 48.47 -6.83 -9.78
N GLN A 598 48.97 -5.82 -9.05
CA GLN A 598 50.19 -5.08 -9.42
C GLN A 598 51.44 -5.97 -9.44
N ARG A 599 51.53 -6.94 -8.51
CA ARG A 599 52.60 -7.94 -8.47
C ARG A 599 52.43 -9.07 -9.49
N ARG A 600 51.43 -8.99 -10.39
CA ARG A 600 51.09 -10.03 -11.39
C ARG A 600 50.77 -11.40 -10.79
N ASN A 601 50.37 -11.46 -9.52
CA ASN A 601 49.91 -12.68 -8.87
C ASN A 601 48.40 -12.85 -9.09
N TRP A 602 48.04 -13.26 -10.31
CA TRP A 602 46.65 -13.34 -10.78
C TRP A 602 45.79 -14.31 -9.99
N LEU A 603 46.37 -15.43 -9.52
CA LEU A 603 45.65 -16.43 -8.73
C LEU A 603 45.14 -15.85 -7.41
N TRP A 604 46.00 -15.11 -6.69
CA TRP A 604 45.60 -14.44 -5.46
C TRP A 604 44.60 -13.29 -5.69
N ALA A 605 44.75 -12.56 -6.80
CA ALA A 605 43.78 -11.52 -7.15
C ALA A 605 42.40 -12.13 -7.48
N LEU A 606 42.36 -13.24 -8.22
CA LEU A 606 41.13 -13.98 -8.52
C LEU A 606 40.49 -14.57 -7.26
N PHE A 607 41.31 -15.09 -6.33
CA PHE A 607 40.83 -15.54 -5.02
C PHE A 607 40.18 -14.40 -4.22
N CYS A 608 40.78 -13.21 -4.20
CA CYS A 608 40.19 -12.05 -3.54
C CYS A 608 38.86 -11.61 -4.20
N LEU A 609 38.78 -11.71 -5.53
CA LEU A 609 37.55 -11.42 -6.28
C LEU A 609 36.44 -12.44 -5.95
N ALA A 610 36.79 -13.72 -5.83
CA ALA A 610 35.86 -14.76 -5.39
C ALA A 610 35.38 -14.48 -3.94
N CYS A 611 36.30 -14.12 -3.04
CA CYS A 611 35.95 -13.72 -1.67
C CYS A 611 35.01 -12.50 -1.65
N LEU A 612 35.24 -11.49 -2.48
CA LEU A 612 34.36 -10.33 -2.60
C LEU A 612 32.95 -10.74 -3.04
N SER A 613 32.85 -11.70 -3.95
CA SER A 613 31.57 -12.27 -4.39
C SER A 613 30.85 -12.97 -3.25
N VAL A 614 31.56 -13.76 -2.45
CA VAL A 614 31.01 -14.42 -1.24
C VAL A 614 30.54 -13.40 -0.21
N ILE A 615 31.29 -12.32 0.01
CA ILE A 615 30.90 -11.23 0.94
C ILE A 615 29.62 -10.55 0.46
N LEU A 616 29.51 -10.24 -0.83
CA LEU A 616 28.31 -9.63 -1.41
C LEU A 616 27.09 -10.57 -1.32
N LEU A 617 27.27 -11.87 -1.59
CA LEU A 617 26.21 -12.87 -1.44
C LEU A 617 25.78 -13.03 0.02
N GLY A 618 26.73 -13.14 0.94
CA GLY A 618 26.47 -13.21 2.38
C GLY A 618 25.77 -11.97 2.92
N ALA A 619 26.17 -10.78 2.46
CA ALA A 619 25.49 -9.52 2.82
C ALA A 619 24.07 -9.42 2.25
N SER A 620 23.83 -10.09 1.12
CA SER A 620 22.54 -10.11 0.45
C SER A 620 21.64 -11.25 0.94
N ILE A 621 22.09 -12.11 1.87
CA ILE A 621 21.41 -13.38 2.22
C ILE A 621 19.97 -13.16 2.69
N SER A 622 19.73 -12.08 3.44
CA SER A 622 18.39 -11.70 3.88
C SER A 622 17.45 -11.26 2.76
N GLY A 623 17.95 -11.00 1.55
CA GLY A 623 17.21 -10.35 0.46
C GLY A 623 17.18 -8.82 0.57
N ALA A 624 17.90 -8.23 1.52
CA ALA A 624 18.00 -6.78 1.67
C ALA A 624 18.98 -6.17 0.63
N ARG A 625 18.43 -5.38 -0.29
CA ARG A 625 19.17 -4.75 -1.42
C ARG A 625 20.17 -3.68 -0.98
N SER A 626 19.93 -3.04 0.17
CA SER A 626 20.69 -1.87 0.62
C SER A 626 22.10 -2.21 1.08
N TYR A 627 22.33 -3.38 1.66
CA TYR A 627 23.66 -3.75 2.18
C TYR A 627 24.69 -3.94 1.07
N SER A 628 24.31 -4.61 -0.02
CA SER A 628 25.20 -4.81 -1.18
C SER A 628 25.53 -3.47 -1.85
N ALA A 629 24.55 -2.57 -1.98
CA ALA A 629 24.78 -1.21 -2.49
C ALA A 629 25.75 -0.43 -1.60
N ALA A 630 25.58 -0.51 -0.27
CA ALA A 630 26.46 0.13 0.70
C ALA A 630 27.89 -0.43 0.61
N ILE A 631 28.08 -1.74 0.46
CA ILE A 631 29.41 -2.36 0.29
C ILE A 631 30.09 -1.85 -0.98
N VAL A 632 29.39 -1.83 -2.12
CA VAL A 632 29.93 -1.31 -3.39
C VAL A 632 30.30 0.17 -3.25
N MET A 633 29.43 0.97 -2.63
CA MET A 633 29.67 2.39 -2.37
C MET A 633 30.91 2.61 -1.48
N VAL A 634 31.05 1.82 -0.40
CA VAL A 634 32.21 1.86 0.50
C VAL A 634 33.50 1.51 -0.24
N VAL A 635 33.50 0.44 -1.05
CA VAL A 635 34.66 0.03 -1.85
C VAL A 635 35.08 1.13 -2.81
N ILE A 636 34.13 1.69 -3.57
CA ILE A 636 34.43 2.77 -4.51
C ILE A 636 34.95 4.00 -3.76
N PHE A 637 34.30 4.40 -2.68
CA PHE A 637 34.72 5.55 -1.88
C PHE A 637 36.14 5.36 -1.32
N ALA A 638 36.49 4.16 -0.84
CA ALA A 638 37.85 3.84 -0.39
C ALA A 638 38.90 3.97 -1.52
N LEU A 639 38.56 3.54 -2.74
CA LEU A 639 39.43 3.69 -3.91
C LEU A 639 39.60 5.16 -4.30
N LEU A 640 38.54 5.96 -4.22
CA LEU A 640 38.59 7.39 -4.47
C LEU A 640 39.43 8.12 -3.42
N LEU A 641 39.26 7.79 -2.13
CA LEU A 641 40.05 8.36 -1.04
C LEU A 641 41.55 8.11 -1.24
N ARG A 642 41.94 6.87 -1.58
CA ARG A 642 43.35 6.52 -1.85
C ARG A 642 43.95 7.34 -2.99
N ARG A 643 43.14 7.76 -3.97
CA ARG A 643 43.57 8.62 -5.09
C ARG A 643 43.46 10.12 -4.79
N GLY A 644 43.21 10.52 -3.54
CA GLY A 644 42.98 11.92 -3.17
C GLY A 644 41.73 12.53 -3.79
N PHE A 645 40.75 11.70 -4.17
CA PHE A 645 39.44 12.08 -4.69
C PHE A 645 39.48 12.95 -5.96
N SER A 646 40.41 12.66 -6.89
CA SER A 646 40.56 13.39 -8.16
C SER A 646 39.55 12.95 -9.24
N VAL A 647 38.25 13.07 -8.97
CA VAL A 647 37.19 12.55 -9.85
C VAL A 647 36.65 13.67 -10.76
N LYS A 648 36.65 13.44 -12.08
CA LYS A 648 35.93 14.33 -13.01
C LYS A 648 34.41 14.11 -12.85
N PRO A 649 33.55 15.13 -12.97
CA PRO A 649 32.10 15.01 -12.76
C PRO A 649 31.43 13.85 -13.51
N VAL A 650 31.84 13.59 -14.76
CA VAL A 650 31.32 12.47 -15.58
C VAL A 650 31.54 11.10 -14.92
N HIS A 651 32.70 10.90 -14.29
CA HIS A 651 33.01 9.63 -13.60
C HIS A 651 32.13 9.45 -12.37
N LEU A 652 31.77 10.54 -11.68
CA LEU A 652 30.86 10.47 -10.55
C LEU A 652 29.47 10.00 -10.97
N ILE A 653 28.96 10.48 -12.12
CA ILE A 653 27.69 10.03 -12.69
C ILE A 653 27.73 8.53 -13.00
N VAL A 654 28.79 8.06 -13.67
CA VAL A 654 28.98 6.64 -13.98
C VAL A 654 29.04 5.79 -12.71
N ILE A 655 29.77 6.25 -11.69
CA ILE A 655 29.85 5.58 -10.38
C ILE A 655 28.47 5.49 -9.72
N VAL A 656 27.70 6.58 -9.70
CA VAL A 656 26.35 6.58 -9.13
C VAL A 656 25.45 5.61 -9.87
N LEU A 657 25.47 5.62 -11.20
CA LEU A 657 24.70 4.68 -12.02
C LEU A 657 25.10 3.22 -11.74
N LEU A 658 26.40 2.95 -11.59
CA LEU A 658 26.90 1.61 -11.26
C LEU A 658 26.45 1.14 -9.87
N ILE A 659 26.50 2.01 -8.86
CA ILE A 659 26.03 1.70 -7.50
C ILE A 659 24.52 1.41 -7.50
N LEU A 660 23.73 2.19 -8.25
CA LEU A 660 22.27 2.03 -8.30
C LEU A 660 21.82 0.90 -9.23
N ALA A 661 22.64 0.47 -10.18
CA ALA A 661 22.29 -0.58 -11.12
C ALA A 661 22.02 -1.92 -10.42
N PHE A 662 22.87 -2.30 -9.45
CA PHE A 662 22.71 -3.58 -8.76
C PHE A 662 21.39 -3.69 -7.96
N PRO A 663 21.02 -2.72 -7.10
CA PRO A 663 19.71 -2.72 -6.44
C PRO A 663 18.54 -2.67 -7.42
N THR A 664 18.68 -1.98 -8.55
CA THR A 664 17.64 -1.88 -9.58
C THR A 664 17.40 -3.23 -10.22
N LEU A 665 18.47 -3.93 -10.63
CA LEU A 665 18.38 -5.28 -11.19
C LEU A 665 17.78 -6.27 -10.19
N LEU A 666 18.24 -6.24 -8.93
CA LEU A 666 17.69 -7.10 -7.88
C LEU A 666 16.21 -6.81 -7.62
N SER A 667 15.75 -5.57 -7.82
CA SER A 667 14.33 -5.19 -7.73
C SER A 667 13.49 -5.76 -8.87
N LEU A 668 13.99 -5.67 -10.10
CA LEU A 668 13.32 -6.25 -11.27
C LEU A 668 13.19 -7.77 -11.14
N LEU A 669 14.28 -8.45 -10.78
CA LEU A 669 14.29 -9.90 -10.57
C LEU A 669 13.31 -10.33 -9.48
N ARG A 670 13.29 -9.59 -8.36
CA ARG A 670 12.38 -9.86 -7.24
C ARG A 670 10.91 -9.76 -7.63
N GLU A 671 10.57 -8.89 -8.57
CA GLU A 671 9.19 -8.72 -9.03
C GLU A 671 8.85 -9.62 -10.22
N GLY A 672 9.75 -10.54 -10.59
CA GLY A 672 9.55 -11.46 -11.71
C GLY A 672 9.47 -10.76 -13.06
N LYS A 673 9.98 -9.52 -13.17
CA LYS A 673 9.96 -8.75 -14.42
C LYS A 673 11.15 -9.10 -15.30
N THR A 674 10.94 -9.03 -16.61
CA THR A 674 12.02 -9.17 -17.59
C THR A 674 12.98 -7.98 -17.50
N VAL A 675 14.28 -8.23 -17.65
CA VAL A 675 15.29 -7.17 -17.59
C VAL A 675 15.37 -6.49 -18.96
N THR A 676 14.52 -5.48 -19.17
CA THR A 676 14.60 -4.59 -20.34
C THR A 676 15.18 -3.23 -19.94
N ILE A 677 15.81 -2.51 -20.88
CA ILE A 677 16.34 -1.16 -20.62
C ILE A 677 15.21 -0.20 -20.19
N LYS A 678 14.01 -0.37 -20.76
CA LYS A 678 12.82 0.41 -20.40
C LYS A 678 12.41 0.16 -18.95
N ASP A 679 12.30 -1.11 -18.54
CA ASP A 679 11.94 -1.47 -17.17
C ASP A 679 13.03 -1.03 -16.19
N PHE A 680 14.31 -1.20 -16.54
CA PHE A 680 15.43 -0.71 -15.73
C PHE A 680 15.35 0.80 -15.50
N SER A 681 15.09 1.59 -16.55
CA SER A 681 14.94 3.05 -16.45
C SER A 681 13.75 3.45 -15.56
N VAL A 682 12.60 2.78 -15.73
CA VAL A 682 11.40 3.02 -14.92
C VAL A 682 11.66 2.69 -13.45
N TYR A 683 12.34 1.60 -13.13
CA TYR A 683 12.66 1.22 -11.75
C TYR A 683 13.72 2.12 -11.13
N LEU A 684 14.76 2.48 -11.89
CA LEU A 684 15.79 3.39 -11.43
C LEU A 684 15.18 4.74 -11.06
N ARG A 685 14.33 5.30 -11.94
CA ARG A 685 13.68 6.60 -11.72
C ARG A 685 12.56 6.55 -10.69
N GLY A 686 11.60 5.63 -10.85
CA GLY A 686 10.37 5.59 -10.07
C GLY A 686 10.46 4.79 -8.76
N VAL A 687 11.42 3.88 -8.61
CA VAL A 687 11.52 3.07 -7.39
C VAL A 687 12.76 3.43 -6.59
N ILE A 688 13.92 3.50 -7.21
CA ILE A 688 15.18 3.69 -6.50
C ILE A 688 15.44 5.16 -6.18
N LEU A 689 15.37 6.07 -7.17
CA LEU A 689 15.58 7.50 -6.92
C LEU A 689 14.52 8.07 -5.97
N GLU A 690 13.26 7.68 -6.13
CA GLU A 690 12.20 8.05 -5.19
C GLU A 690 12.52 7.56 -3.76
N ARG A 691 13.01 6.32 -3.59
CA ARG A 691 13.43 5.78 -2.28
C ARG A 691 14.59 6.53 -1.65
N VAL A 692 15.51 7.06 -2.45
CA VAL A 692 16.71 7.76 -1.95
C VAL A 692 16.40 9.21 -1.62
N VAL A 693 15.63 9.91 -2.45
CA VAL A 693 15.44 11.37 -2.36
C VAL A 693 14.10 11.77 -1.75
N ILE A 694 13.03 11.04 -2.05
CA ILE A 694 11.66 11.46 -1.71
C ILE A 694 11.18 10.78 -0.43
N ILE A 695 11.40 9.47 -0.25
CA ILE A 695 10.90 8.73 0.91
C ILE A 695 11.45 9.25 2.27
N PRO A 696 12.75 9.55 2.43
CA PRO A 696 13.26 10.06 3.72
C PRO A 696 12.65 11.42 4.08
N MET A 697 12.41 12.27 3.08
CA MET A 697 11.67 13.52 3.26
C MET A 697 10.18 13.27 3.58
N ASN A 698 9.50 12.36 2.88
CA ASN A 698 8.09 12.03 3.12
C ASN A 698 7.84 11.50 4.52
N THR A 699 8.70 10.61 5.00
CA THR A 699 8.63 10.13 6.39
C THR A 699 8.91 11.27 7.36
N GLY A 700 9.84 12.19 7.06
CA GLY A 700 10.03 13.41 7.84
C GLY A 700 8.77 14.28 7.90
N LEU A 701 8.07 14.45 6.77
CA LEU A 701 6.81 15.19 6.67
C LEU A 701 5.73 14.58 7.57
N MET A 702 5.59 13.24 7.60
CA MET A 702 4.65 12.54 8.48
C MET A 702 4.92 12.82 9.96
N HIS A 703 6.19 12.79 10.37
CA HIS A 703 6.57 13.05 11.77
C HIS A 703 6.32 14.51 12.16
N VAL A 704 6.65 15.47 11.29
CA VAL A 704 6.41 16.90 11.53
C VAL A 704 4.91 17.21 11.55
N HIS A 705 4.14 16.66 10.59
CA HIS A 705 2.69 16.81 10.55
C HIS A 705 2.03 16.28 11.82
N TYR A 706 2.47 15.10 12.29
CA TYR A 706 1.95 14.52 13.52
C TYR A 706 2.18 15.45 14.70
N ALA A 707 3.42 15.91 14.87
CA ALA A 707 3.81 16.78 15.97
C ALA A 707 3.02 18.11 15.99
N GLN A 708 2.77 18.69 14.82
CA GLN A 708 2.00 19.93 14.68
C GLN A 708 0.50 19.74 14.92
N THR A 709 -0.03 18.55 14.66
CA THR A 709 -1.48 18.28 14.73
C THR A 709 -1.91 17.67 16.06
N TYR A 710 -1.10 16.75 16.61
CA TYR A 710 -1.43 15.93 17.78
C TYR A 710 -0.53 16.22 18.99
N GLY A 711 0.49 17.09 18.83
CA GLY A 711 1.47 17.38 19.85
C GLY A 711 2.65 16.40 19.86
N PHE A 712 3.52 16.55 20.86
CA PHE A 712 4.79 15.85 20.91
C PHE A 712 4.70 14.53 21.68
N LEU A 713 5.42 13.51 21.20
CA LEU A 713 5.38 12.17 21.81
C LEU A 713 6.10 12.07 23.15
N GLY A 714 7.04 12.97 23.45
CA GLY A 714 7.81 12.98 24.70
C GLY A 714 8.81 11.83 24.83
N ILE A 715 9.19 11.52 26.06
CA ILE A 715 10.32 10.62 26.37
C ILE A 715 10.07 9.14 26.03
N GLN A 716 8.79 8.72 26.00
CA GLN A 716 8.38 7.37 25.60
C GLN A 716 8.81 7.01 24.17
N ALA A 717 9.06 8.03 23.35
CA ALA A 717 9.50 7.89 21.96
C ALA A 717 10.96 7.46 21.82
N ILE A 718 11.78 7.54 22.89
CA ILE A 718 13.17 7.06 22.87
C ILE A 718 13.23 5.74 23.66
N PRO A 719 13.25 4.57 22.99
CA PRO A 719 13.03 3.30 23.66
C PRO A 719 13.99 3.01 24.81
N LYS A 720 15.27 3.40 24.66
CA LYS A 720 16.30 3.17 25.68
C LYS A 720 16.10 4.06 26.92
N ILE A 721 15.68 5.31 26.72
CA ILE A 721 15.43 6.24 27.83
C ILE A 721 14.10 5.89 28.51
N ALA A 722 13.09 5.50 27.72
CA ALA A 722 11.82 5.02 28.25
C ALA A 722 12.03 3.79 29.14
N ALA A 723 12.82 2.81 28.68
CA ALA A 723 13.17 1.62 29.47
C ALA A 723 13.88 1.97 30.78
N LEU A 724 14.84 2.90 30.76
CA LEU A 724 15.54 3.37 31.97
C LEU A 724 14.60 4.05 32.98
N LYS A 725 13.51 4.66 32.53
CA LYS A 725 12.51 5.31 33.39
C LYS A 725 11.31 4.43 33.73
N GLY A 726 11.32 3.15 33.36
CA GLY A 726 10.17 2.25 33.55
C GLY A 726 8.94 2.61 32.71
N ILE A 727 9.09 3.43 31.67
CA ILE A 727 8.02 3.83 30.76
C ILE A 727 7.98 2.85 29.58
N LYS A 728 6.77 2.42 29.18
CA LYS A 728 6.61 1.58 28.00
C LYS A 728 7.09 2.32 26.75
N ALA A 729 8.14 1.80 26.11
CA ALA A 729 8.68 2.37 24.89
C ALA A 729 7.65 2.31 23.75
N LEU A 730 7.50 3.43 23.04
CA LEU A 730 6.70 3.53 21.82
C LEU A 730 7.60 3.27 20.60
N ASN A 731 7.23 2.31 19.75
CA ASN A 731 7.87 2.15 18.44
C ASN A 731 7.34 3.23 17.48
N VAL A 732 7.93 4.41 17.52
CA VAL A 732 7.46 5.56 16.75
C VAL A 732 7.43 5.30 15.24
N PRO A 733 8.45 4.70 14.61
CA PRO A 733 8.38 4.39 13.18
C PRO A 733 7.18 3.50 12.81
N ASN A 734 6.85 2.49 13.63
CA ASN A 734 5.68 1.65 13.38
C ASN A 734 4.37 2.39 13.63
N PHE A 735 4.32 3.19 14.69
CA PHE A 735 3.16 4.02 15.03
C PHE A 735 2.83 5.02 13.91
N MET A 736 3.83 5.75 13.42
CA MET A 736 3.67 6.70 12.31
C MET A 736 3.21 5.98 11.04
N ALA A 737 3.81 4.84 10.71
CA ALA A 737 3.39 4.08 9.53
C ALA A 737 1.92 3.69 9.60
N LYS A 738 1.46 3.11 10.72
CA LYS A 738 0.05 2.73 10.92
C LYS A 738 -0.89 3.92 10.80
N MET A 739 -0.48 5.08 11.33
CA MET A 739 -1.30 6.28 11.32
C MET A 739 -1.50 6.86 9.92
N TYR A 740 -0.47 6.85 9.08
CA TYR A 740 -0.54 7.48 7.74
C TYR A 740 -0.84 6.51 6.60
N THR A 741 -0.62 5.20 6.76
CA THR A 741 -0.91 4.21 5.70
C THR A 741 -2.21 3.44 5.89
N GLY A 742 -2.92 3.61 7.00
CA GLY A 742 -4.30 3.14 7.20
C GLY A 742 -4.51 1.63 7.30
N ASP A 743 -3.48 0.80 7.14
CA ASP A 743 -3.56 -0.66 7.32
C ASP A 743 -3.11 -1.07 8.74
N PRO A 744 -4.06 -1.39 9.65
CA PRO A 744 -3.73 -1.79 11.01
C PRO A 744 -3.09 -3.19 11.09
N ARG A 745 -3.17 -4.01 10.04
CA ARG A 745 -2.74 -5.42 10.05
C ARG A 745 -1.29 -5.59 9.59
N THR A 746 -0.71 -4.64 8.86
CA THR A 746 0.67 -4.74 8.38
C THR A 746 1.66 -4.04 9.30
N THR A 747 2.77 -4.72 9.59
CA THR A 747 3.89 -4.13 10.34
C THR A 747 4.73 -3.24 9.42
N SER A 748 4.26 -2.02 9.13
CA SER A 748 5.02 -1.03 8.34
C SER A 748 5.96 -0.19 9.23
N TRP A 749 6.99 0.42 8.63
CA TRP A 749 8.03 1.20 9.33
C TRP A 749 8.24 2.52 8.58
N ALA A 750 7.89 3.64 9.22
CA ALA A 750 8.13 5.00 8.71
C ALA A 750 9.35 5.60 9.42
N ASN A 751 10.51 4.98 9.20
CA ASN A 751 11.78 5.50 9.71
C ASN A 751 12.08 6.85 9.04
N THR A 752 12.60 7.80 9.82
CA THR A 752 12.99 9.13 9.34
C THR A 752 14.31 9.56 9.98
N SER A 753 14.93 10.61 9.44
CA SER A 753 16.12 11.21 10.05
C SER A 753 15.87 11.62 11.50
N TYR A 754 16.88 11.47 12.35
CA TYR A 754 16.82 11.88 13.74
C TYR A 754 16.40 13.34 13.96
N VAL A 755 16.63 14.22 12.99
CA VAL A 755 16.19 15.63 13.04
C VAL A 755 14.66 15.72 13.11
N TYR A 756 13.96 15.02 12.21
CA TYR A 756 12.49 15.01 12.19
C TYR A 756 11.91 14.15 13.31
N ALA A 757 12.55 13.01 13.61
CA ALA A 757 12.14 12.14 14.70
C ALA A 757 12.17 12.90 16.04
N TYR A 758 13.29 13.55 16.38
CA TYR A 758 13.41 14.25 17.66
C TYR A 758 12.56 15.52 17.73
N TYR A 759 12.31 16.20 16.60
CA TYR A 759 11.28 17.24 16.55
C TYR A 759 9.90 16.69 16.94
N SER A 760 9.52 15.50 16.46
CA SER A 760 8.25 14.90 16.87
C SER A 760 8.19 14.50 18.35
N TYR A 761 9.34 14.41 19.03
CA TYR A 761 9.43 14.02 20.44
C TYR A 761 9.40 15.22 21.37
N PHE A 762 10.11 16.30 21.02
CA PHE A 762 10.35 17.45 21.90
C PHE A 762 10.16 18.82 21.24
N GLY A 763 9.65 18.87 20.01
CA GLY A 763 9.50 20.11 19.24
C GLY A 763 10.82 20.76 18.86
N LEU A 764 10.82 22.09 18.72
CA LEU A 764 12.01 22.84 18.28
C LEU A 764 13.18 22.78 19.25
N MET A 765 12.94 22.46 20.53
CA MET A 765 14.01 22.27 21.52
C MET A 765 14.96 21.13 21.13
N ALA A 766 14.51 20.16 20.32
CA ALA A 766 15.36 19.10 19.80
C ALA A 766 16.40 19.58 18.75
N PHE A 767 16.23 20.77 18.18
CA PHE A 767 17.11 21.26 17.12
C PHE A 767 18.57 21.44 17.58
N ILE A 768 18.76 22.00 18.78
CA ILE A 768 20.07 22.21 19.41
C ILE A 768 20.80 20.89 19.66
N PRO A 769 20.23 19.89 20.37
CA PRO A 769 20.89 18.61 20.59
C PRO A 769 21.12 17.86 19.28
N CYS A 770 20.30 18.06 18.24
CA CYS A 770 20.58 17.51 16.92
C CYS A 770 21.88 18.07 16.30
N LEU A 771 22.08 19.39 16.37
CA LEU A 771 23.33 20.03 15.91
C LEU A 771 24.55 19.60 16.74
N ILE A 772 24.41 19.53 18.07
CA ILE A 772 25.47 19.02 18.94
C ILE A 772 25.80 17.56 18.56
N GLY A 773 24.77 16.74 18.39
CA GLY A 773 24.91 15.35 17.94
C GLY A 773 25.67 15.25 16.62
N LEU A 774 25.36 16.09 15.63
CA LEU A 774 26.08 16.15 14.36
C LEU A 774 27.58 16.40 14.56
N TRP A 775 27.95 17.38 15.38
CA TRP A 775 29.36 17.75 15.60
C TRP A 775 30.12 16.75 16.46
N LEU A 776 29.45 16.10 17.42
CA LEU A 776 30.04 15.02 18.23
C LEU A 776 30.51 13.84 17.38
N LEU A 777 29.96 13.63 16.18
CA LEU A 777 30.43 12.57 15.28
C LEU A 777 31.89 12.78 14.84
N ASP A 778 32.39 14.02 14.83
CA ASP A 778 33.78 14.33 14.47
C ASP A 778 34.79 13.88 15.54
N LEU A 779 34.34 13.44 16.72
CA LEU A 779 35.21 12.80 17.71
C LEU A 779 35.84 11.50 17.18
N CYS A 780 35.27 10.90 16.12
CA CYS A 780 35.89 9.75 15.46
C CYS A 780 37.31 10.04 14.94
N LEU A 781 37.63 11.30 14.63
CA LEU A 781 38.93 11.71 14.13
C LEU A 781 40.03 11.42 15.17
N LEU A 782 39.70 11.41 16.47
CA LEU A 782 40.62 11.03 17.54
C LEU A 782 41.00 9.54 17.45
N ILE A 783 40.06 8.68 17.07
CA ILE A 783 40.31 7.25 16.84
C ILE A 783 41.12 7.07 15.55
N TYR A 784 40.77 7.79 14.48
CA TYR A 784 41.52 7.75 13.22
C TYR A 784 43.00 8.08 13.39
N ARG A 785 43.33 9.06 14.25
CA ARG A 785 44.73 9.38 14.58
C ARG A 785 45.49 8.19 15.16
N ARG A 786 44.82 7.28 15.87
CA ARG A 786 45.41 6.12 16.54
C ARG A 786 45.41 4.83 15.71
N LEU A 787 44.75 4.82 14.56
CA LEU A 787 44.75 3.69 13.61
C LEU A 787 46.02 3.69 12.77
N SER A 788 46.51 2.52 12.39
CA SER A 788 47.56 2.39 11.37
C SER A 788 47.05 2.74 9.97
N ASP A 789 47.97 3.07 9.05
CA ASP A 789 47.64 3.40 7.66
C ASP A 789 46.92 2.24 6.94
N ASN A 790 47.13 1.00 7.40
CA ASN A 790 46.50 -0.19 6.81
C ASN A 790 44.99 -0.24 7.03
N LEU A 791 44.51 0.19 8.20
CA LEU A 791 43.08 0.17 8.57
C LEU A 791 42.41 1.55 8.54
N LEU A 792 43.19 2.63 8.43
CA LEU A 792 42.66 3.98 8.34
C LEU A 792 41.70 4.15 7.15
N ILE A 793 42.13 3.77 5.93
CA ILE A 793 41.30 3.93 4.72
C ILE A 793 40.01 3.08 4.79
N PRO A 794 40.06 1.77 5.11
CA PRO A 794 38.84 0.98 5.32
C PRO A 794 37.90 1.59 6.36
N CYS A 795 38.42 2.00 7.51
CA CYS A 795 37.60 2.54 8.60
C CYS A 795 36.91 3.86 8.19
N VAL A 796 37.67 4.80 7.62
CA VAL A 796 37.15 6.08 7.13
C VAL A 796 36.06 5.86 6.09
N ALA A 797 36.31 5.00 5.09
CA ALA A 797 35.35 4.76 4.04
C ALA A 797 34.05 4.14 4.56
N CYS A 798 34.16 3.18 5.48
CA CYS A 798 32.98 2.56 6.09
C CYS A 798 32.20 3.55 6.96
N ILE A 799 32.86 4.36 7.79
CA ILE A 799 32.18 5.41 8.59
C ILE A 799 31.50 6.42 7.69
N ALA A 800 32.19 6.90 6.65
CA ALA A 800 31.66 7.87 5.72
C ALA A 800 30.33 7.39 5.14
N ILE A 801 30.24 6.15 4.63
CA ILE A 801 28.97 5.62 4.09
C ILE A 801 27.95 5.28 5.19
N ASN A 802 28.39 4.79 6.36
CA ASN A 802 27.49 4.50 7.48
C ASN A 802 26.77 5.77 7.98
N THR A 803 27.37 6.96 7.79
CA THR A 803 26.72 8.23 8.15
C THR A 803 25.40 8.49 7.43
N SER A 804 25.17 7.87 6.26
CA SER A 804 23.89 7.96 5.54
C SER A 804 22.69 7.48 6.37
N ASN A 805 22.92 6.60 7.35
CA ASN A 805 21.87 6.13 8.26
C ASN A 805 21.28 7.28 9.09
N PHE A 806 22.06 8.29 9.47
CA PHE A 806 21.54 9.44 10.24
C PHE A 806 20.50 10.26 9.44
N SER A 807 20.50 10.17 8.11
CA SER A 807 19.51 10.82 7.26
C SER A 807 18.21 10.02 7.12
N SER A 808 18.12 8.81 7.69
CA SER A 808 16.96 7.92 7.54
C SER A 808 16.51 7.22 8.81
N VAL A 809 17.27 7.29 9.90
CA VAL A 809 16.91 6.70 11.21
C VAL A 809 17.28 7.63 12.38
N GLU A 810 16.81 7.27 13.57
CA GLU A 810 17.13 7.95 14.83
C GLU A 810 18.62 7.88 15.19
N TYR A 811 19.11 8.91 15.89
CA TYR A 811 20.54 9.11 16.16
C TYR A 811 21.14 7.95 16.97
N THR A 812 20.45 7.50 18.03
CA THR A 812 20.92 6.39 18.86
C THR A 812 20.90 5.06 18.09
N VAL A 813 19.92 4.86 17.22
CA VAL A 813 19.82 3.66 16.37
C VAL A 813 20.96 3.64 15.35
N SER A 814 21.30 4.77 14.73
CA SER A 814 22.49 4.90 13.87
C SER A 814 23.78 4.58 14.62
N LEU A 815 23.94 5.12 15.83
CA LEU A 815 25.15 4.94 16.63
C LEU A 815 25.40 3.47 17.02
N PHE A 816 24.36 2.81 17.53
CA PHE A 816 24.49 1.48 18.13
C PHE A 816 24.04 0.36 17.19
N THR A 817 22.82 0.43 16.64
CA THR A 817 22.21 -0.66 15.87
C THR A 817 22.78 -0.78 14.45
N PHE A 818 23.01 0.35 13.78
CA PHE A 818 23.71 0.36 12.49
C PHE A 818 25.23 0.36 12.62
N GLY A 819 25.74 0.24 13.86
CA GLY A 819 27.14 -0.09 14.11
C GLY A 819 28.14 1.02 13.87
N PHE A 820 27.76 2.30 13.83
CA PHE A 820 28.72 3.40 13.68
C PHE A 820 29.82 3.36 14.76
N LEU A 821 29.44 3.26 16.05
CA LEU A 821 30.40 3.15 17.14
C LEU A 821 31.12 1.80 17.13
N PHE A 822 30.39 0.73 16.81
CA PHE A 822 30.95 -0.61 16.75
C PHE A 822 32.02 -0.74 15.66
N LEU A 823 31.86 -0.04 14.53
CA LEU A 823 32.85 -0.01 13.46
C LEU A 823 34.16 0.67 13.92
N LEU A 824 34.08 1.77 14.67
CA LEU A 824 35.27 2.41 15.25
C LEU A 824 35.98 1.47 16.22
N LEU A 825 35.21 0.82 17.10
CA LEU A 825 35.75 -0.11 18.11
C LEU A 825 36.39 -1.35 17.47
N VAL A 826 35.72 -1.99 16.51
CA VAL A 826 36.24 -3.15 15.78
C VAL A 826 37.48 -2.77 14.99
N SER A 827 37.45 -1.64 14.26
CA SER A 827 38.62 -1.19 13.49
C SER A 827 39.83 -0.97 14.39
N TRP A 828 39.64 -0.35 15.55
CA TRP A 828 40.70 -0.13 16.52
C TRP A 828 41.20 -1.43 17.16
N ALA A 829 40.30 -2.33 17.55
CA ALA A 829 40.65 -3.60 18.16
C ALA A 829 41.43 -4.51 17.20
N VAL A 830 40.97 -4.63 15.94
CA VAL A 830 41.66 -5.42 14.90
C VAL A 830 43.03 -4.82 14.60
N ASP A 831 43.15 -3.49 14.50
CA ASP A 831 44.44 -2.82 14.27
C ASP A 831 45.46 -3.14 15.36
N ARG A 832 45.03 -3.14 16.62
CA ARG A 832 45.89 -3.45 17.77
C ARG A 832 46.24 -4.93 17.84
N ALA A 833 45.29 -5.82 17.56
CA ALA A 833 45.53 -7.27 17.55
C ALA A 833 46.56 -7.65 16.46
N VAL A 834 46.36 -7.14 15.25
CA VAL A 834 47.26 -7.38 14.12
C VAL A 834 48.65 -6.81 14.37
N GLY A 835 48.74 -5.60 14.93
CA GLY A 835 50.03 -5.00 15.30
C GLY A 835 50.82 -5.86 16.29
N ARG A 836 50.14 -6.55 17.23
CA ARG A 836 50.79 -7.49 18.16
C ARG A 836 51.20 -8.80 17.49
N ILE A 837 50.41 -9.31 16.54
CA ILE A 837 50.70 -10.56 15.83
C ILE A 837 51.90 -10.38 14.90
N VAL A 838 51.98 -9.29 14.16
CA VAL A 838 53.05 -9.06 13.17
C VAL A 838 54.38 -8.66 13.80
N ASN A 839 54.35 -8.08 15.01
CA ASN A 839 55.56 -7.71 15.75
C ASN A 839 56.13 -8.85 16.60
N ARG A 840 55.41 -9.97 16.73
CA ARG A 840 55.89 -11.21 17.35
C ARG A 840 56.40 -12.14 16.26
#